data_AF-A0A251TU82-F1
#
_entry.id   AF-A0A251TU82-F1
#
_cell.length_a   1.000
_cell.length_b   1.000
_cell.length_c   1.000
_cell.angle_alpha   90.00
_cell.angle_beta   90.00
_cell.angle_gamma   90.00
#
_symmetry.space_group_name_H-M   'P 1'
#
loop_
_entity.id
_entity.type
_entity.pdbx_description
1 polymer ?
#
loop_
_entity_poly.entity_id
_entity_poly.type
_entity_poly.pdbx_seq_one_letter_code
_entity_poly.pdbx_strand_id
1 'polypeptide(L)'
;MEKLKSAISQTLILSISQSNPPNLHNTCSSLHEFFNQLPQFHQMIEDLAHTNTSLCLKNEESALEFKLKGNNCLSNGDNSNALRFYTQALRVAPRDVDVMGKNLVATLYVNRAAVLQKMGLFLESLRDCNRALAICRSYSKAWYRRGKANTSMQNYNDAVCDLKVSLCMEHSLSGKRQIEGEMKLILGQNNGEDFPPNVIKCKESDIHDQLQDIQLQCVETETKGRGMVSLTDIPQATLLHAEEPYAAIVSKNCRETHCHFCFNELPADIVPCSSCSMALYCSQLCQIRARGQDRQFHTKKHDIGFNLASDLENYVASVTKAIDDGVNIKQHAEHKHECGVNWPIALPAEIVLGGRVIVKSIEQNKCFGESSAIVNLELCHNYLQLDPEAKLELHISSIVLMKCLHHCYGSNIPLTGDTISQCVLLLSQIKVNSMAIVRMRSADSIGPPSSAGNNTTSTVEQVRVGQAIYLAGSLYNHSCQPNIHTYFLSRTLYIRAIGFVTAGHPLELSYGPQVGQWSCNNRQSSLKEQYAFVCSCTGCSQINLSDLVINSFRCTNKNCSGAVLDSSVADYEQQKINPFSCGLPLQVGRVQRDEVKKVASFLCEETGSTHRIKPGFCLSCGAFRDLEASNAVVKKAEICIGRLEGLLDSGEWHNATLSNALRSLDLLKSALHPYNKKVAEAEDYIAQAFCLIGELQRSRDHCQASIKILEKLYGDDNIVIGNEMVKLASIQLFLGEHTVEESRNRISLVFSRHYGSHVDAIFPHLQFLNRSV
;
A
#
# COMPACT_ATOMS: atom_id res chain seq x y z
N MET A 1 21.59 6.09 -17.27
CA MET A 1 20.75 7.28 -17.47
C MET A 1 21.58 8.55 -17.56
N GLU A 2 22.26 9.02 -16.51
CA GLU A 2 23.06 10.26 -16.57
C GLU A 2 24.11 10.30 -17.69
N LYS A 3 24.85 9.19 -17.90
CA LYS A 3 25.79 9.07 -19.04
C LYS A 3 25.12 9.21 -20.41
N LEU A 4 23.88 8.73 -20.56
CA LEU A 4 23.12 8.89 -21.80
C LEU A 4 22.69 10.34 -21.95
N LYS A 5 22.13 10.96 -20.91
CA LYS A 5 21.75 12.38 -20.91
C LYS A 5 22.93 13.27 -21.33
N SER A 6 24.12 13.05 -20.76
CA SER A 6 25.32 13.84 -21.08
C SER A 6 25.83 13.66 -22.52
N ALA A 7 25.46 12.58 -23.20
CA ALA A 7 25.88 12.32 -24.57
C ALA A 7 24.97 12.99 -25.61
N ILE A 8 23.74 13.38 -25.25
CA ILE A 8 22.75 13.91 -26.17
C ILE A 8 23.18 15.31 -26.64
N SER A 9 23.07 15.56 -27.95
CA SER A 9 23.41 16.88 -28.51
C SER A 9 22.45 17.97 -28.04
N GLN A 10 22.99 19.19 -27.85
CA GLN A 10 22.19 20.34 -27.42
C GLN A 10 21.01 20.63 -28.37
N THR A 11 21.20 20.42 -29.68
CA THR A 11 20.15 20.58 -30.69
C THR A 11 18.98 19.65 -30.43
N LEU A 12 19.23 18.39 -30.07
CA LEU A 12 18.19 17.41 -29.81
C LEU A 12 17.47 17.70 -28.48
N ILE A 13 18.20 18.13 -27.45
CA ILE A 13 17.61 18.59 -26.18
C ILE A 13 16.65 19.76 -26.42
N LEU A 14 17.04 20.75 -27.24
CA LEU A 14 16.19 21.88 -27.59
C LEU A 14 14.95 21.46 -28.40
N SER A 15 15.10 20.52 -29.33
CA SER A 15 13.97 19.98 -30.09
C SER A 15 12.96 19.27 -29.18
N ILE A 16 13.44 18.45 -28.24
CA ILE A 16 12.60 17.75 -27.26
C ILE A 16 11.91 18.74 -26.32
N SER A 17 12.61 19.77 -25.83
CA SER A 17 12.00 20.74 -24.92
C SER A 17 10.82 21.49 -25.55
N GLN A 18 10.92 21.77 -26.86
CA GLN A 18 9.90 22.45 -27.66
C GLN A 18 8.84 21.51 -28.25
N SER A 19 8.97 20.20 -28.06
CA SER A 19 8.04 19.21 -28.61
C SER A 19 6.65 19.27 -27.98
N ASN A 20 5.67 18.83 -28.76
CA ASN A 20 4.25 18.72 -28.47
C ASN A 20 3.70 17.38 -29.00
N PRO A 21 2.50 16.92 -28.57
CA PRO A 21 1.99 15.61 -28.99
C PRO A 21 1.95 15.39 -30.52
N PRO A 22 1.52 16.36 -31.37
CA PRO A 22 1.55 16.19 -32.82
C PRO A 22 2.94 15.92 -33.44
N ASN A 23 4.01 16.53 -32.93
CA ASN A 23 5.36 16.39 -33.48
C ASN A 23 6.24 15.37 -32.73
N LEU A 24 5.70 14.72 -31.70
CA LEU A 24 6.42 13.84 -30.79
C LEU A 24 7.07 12.63 -31.49
N HIS A 25 6.46 12.14 -32.57
CA HIS A 25 6.99 11.04 -33.38
C HIS A 25 8.36 11.37 -33.99
N ASN A 26 8.58 12.64 -34.39
CA ASN A 26 9.84 13.08 -34.98
C ASN A 26 10.95 13.13 -33.92
N THR A 27 10.69 13.73 -32.76
CA THR A 27 11.69 13.81 -31.68
C THR A 27 12.01 12.43 -31.11
N CYS A 28 11.02 11.54 -31.01
CA CYS A 28 11.22 10.15 -30.64
C CYS A 28 12.08 9.40 -31.65
N SER A 29 11.82 9.57 -32.96
CA SER A 29 12.62 8.93 -34.02
C SER A 29 14.07 9.41 -34.00
N SER A 30 14.31 10.72 -33.94
CA SER A 30 15.65 11.29 -33.93
C SER A 30 16.47 10.86 -32.70
N LEU A 31 15.86 10.81 -31.52
CA LEU A 31 16.55 10.36 -30.31
C LEU A 31 16.82 8.85 -30.33
N HIS A 32 15.87 8.06 -30.85
CA HIS A 32 16.07 6.63 -30.99
C HIS A 32 17.18 6.29 -31.98
N GLU A 33 17.25 6.98 -33.12
CA GLU A 33 18.34 6.85 -34.09
C GLU A 33 19.69 7.23 -33.47
N PHE A 34 19.75 8.35 -32.75
CA PHE A 34 20.93 8.79 -32.02
C PHE A 34 21.43 7.71 -31.03
N PHE A 35 20.54 7.13 -30.23
CA PHE A 35 20.91 6.06 -29.29
C PHE A 35 21.35 4.77 -29.97
N ASN A 36 20.80 4.42 -31.14
CA ASN A 36 21.26 3.26 -31.92
C ASN A 36 22.69 3.44 -32.49
N GLN A 37 23.28 4.64 -32.40
CA GLN A 37 24.68 4.87 -32.77
C GLN A 37 25.63 4.75 -31.57
N LEU A 38 25.12 4.65 -30.34
CA LEU A 38 25.94 4.63 -29.11
C LEU A 38 26.20 3.19 -28.64
N PRO A 39 27.45 2.70 -28.61
CA PRO A 39 27.75 1.36 -28.10
C PRO A 39 27.33 1.16 -26.64
N GLN A 40 27.49 2.21 -25.81
CA GLN A 40 27.09 2.19 -24.39
C GLN A 40 25.59 1.97 -24.20
N PHE A 41 24.77 2.43 -25.15
CA PHE A 41 23.32 2.21 -25.10
C PHE A 41 22.98 0.74 -25.34
N HIS A 42 23.64 0.08 -26.30
CA HIS A 42 23.45 -1.34 -26.58
C HIS A 42 23.83 -2.21 -25.39
N GLN A 43 24.99 -1.93 -24.78
CA GLN A 43 25.41 -2.64 -23.56
C GLN A 43 24.39 -2.47 -22.43
N MET A 44 23.86 -1.26 -22.23
CA MET A 44 22.83 -1.02 -21.22
C MET A 44 21.56 -1.82 -21.50
N ILE A 45 21.10 -1.91 -22.75
CA ILE A 45 19.95 -2.74 -23.10
C ILE A 45 20.25 -4.23 -22.91
N GLU A 46 21.47 -4.67 -23.20
CA GLU A 46 21.91 -6.04 -22.96
C GLU A 46 21.82 -6.41 -21.46
N ASP A 47 22.37 -5.54 -20.60
CA ASP A 47 22.34 -5.70 -19.15
C ASP A 47 20.90 -5.69 -18.59
N LEU A 48 19.97 -5.00 -19.25
CA LEU A 48 18.59 -4.85 -18.80
C LEU A 48 17.65 -5.96 -19.29
N ALA A 49 17.81 -6.42 -20.53
CA ALA A 49 16.81 -7.23 -21.23
C ALA A 49 17.24 -8.67 -21.53
N HIS A 50 18.52 -9.00 -21.40
CA HIS A 50 18.98 -10.36 -21.66
C HIS A 50 18.95 -11.24 -20.42
N THR A 51 18.75 -12.53 -20.65
CA THR A 51 18.67 -13.54 -19.58
C THR A 51 20.05 -13.93 -19.05
N ASN A 52 21.10 -13.86 -19.87
CA ASN A 52 22.47 -14.20 -19.47
C ASN A 52 23.04 -13.27 -18.39
N THR A 53 22.64 -11.99 -18.38
CA THR A 53 23.03 -10.99 -17.39
C THR A 53 22.05 -10.90 -16.22
N SER A 54 21.03 -11.75 -16.19
CA SER A 54 19.92 -11.62 -15.24
C SER A 54 20.34 -11.93 -13.81
N LEU A 55 20.08 -10.96 -12.93
CA LEU A 55 20.35 -11.05 -11.49
C LEU A 55 19.29 -11.88 -10.74
N CYS A 56 18.19 -12.22 -11.40
CA CYS A 56 17.06 -12.92 -10.79
C CYS A 56 16.93 -14.39 -11.24
N LEU A 57 17.95 -14.95 -11.89
CA LEU A 57 17.95 -16.38 -12.23
C LEU A 57 18.04 -17.25 -10.98
N LYS A 58 17.40 -18.41 -11.07
CA LYS A 58 17.50 -19.46 -10.07
C LYS A 58 18.81 -20.22 -10.23
N ASN A 59 19.44 -20.55 -9.10
CA ASN A 59 20.77 -21.18 -9.04
C ASN A 59 20.72 -22.39 -8.10
N GLU A 60 21.09 -23.56 -8.63
CA GLU A 60 21.06 -24.83 -7.89
C GLU A 60 22.06 -24.86 -6.73
N GLU A 61 23.30 -24.43 -6.95
CA GLU A 61 24.36 -24.44 -5.95
C GLU A 61 23.99 -23.60 -4.72
N SER A 62 23.48 -22.39 -4.97
CA SER A 62 22.97 -21.49 -3.94
C SER A 62 21.80 -22.11 -3.18
N ALA A 63 20.89 -22.82 -3.88
CA ALA A 63 19.76 -23.50 -3.23
C ALA A 63 20.25 -24.62 -2.29
N LEU A 64 21.25 -25.39 -2.72
CA LEU A 64 21.87 -26.44 -1.91
C LEU A 64 22.63 -25.87 -0.70
N GLU A 65 23.33 -24.75 -0.87
CA GLU A 65 24.01 -24.07 0.23
C GLU A 65 23.02 -23.59 1.31
N PHE A 66 21.94 -22.91 0.91
CA PHE A 66 20.89 -22.48 1.83
C PHE A 66 20.17 -23.67 2.49
N LYS A 67 19.96 -24.77 1.76
CA LYS A 67 19.44 -26.01 2.33
C LYS A 67 20.35 -26.56 3.43
N LEU A 68 21.67 -26.57 3.22
CA LEU A 68 22.65 -27.02 4.22
C LEU A 68 22.64 -26.12 5.46
N LYS A 69 22.63 -24.80 5.26
CA LYS A 69 22.48 -23.82 6.35
C LYS A 69 21.19 -24.04 7.16
N GLY A 70 20.06 -24.22 6.48
CA GLY A 70 18.77 -24.53 7.11
C GLY A 70 18.80 -25.83 7.91
N ASN A 71 19.42 -26.89 7.37
CA ASN A 71 19.59 -28.17 8.08
C ASN A 71 20.40 -28.01 9.37
N ASN A 72 21.49 -27.23 9.33
CA ASN A 72 22.34 -26.96 10.49
C ASN A 72 21.58 -26.17 11.57
N CYS A 73 20.85 -25.11 11.19
CA CYS A 73 20.00 -24.38 12.12
C CYS A 73 18.94 -25.30 12.76
N LEU A 74 18.30 -26.16 11.96
CA LEU A 74 17.29 -27.09 12.44
C LEU A 74 17.84 -28.14 13.41
N SER A 75 19.06 -28.65 13.19
CA SER A 75 19.73 -29.57 14.12
C SER A 75 20.11 -28.89 15.43
N ASN A 76 20.40 -27.59 15.40
CA ASN A 76 20.74 -26.79 16.57
C ASN A 76 19.51 -26.25 17.32
N GLY A 77 18.30 -26.55 16.85
CA GLY A 77 17.04 -26.09 17.45
C GLY A 77 16.64 -24.65 17.08
N ASP A 78 17.40 -23.97 16.24
CA ASP A 78 17.11 -22.62 15.77
C ASP A 78 16.10 -22.65 14.61
N ASN A 79 14.81 -22.74 14.98
CA ASN A 79 13.72 -22.83 14.01
C ASN A 79 13.55 -21.53 13.20
N SER A 80 13.83 -20.36 13.78
CA SER A 80 13.66 -19.07 13.08
C SER A 80 14.63 -18.94 11.91
N ASN A 81 15.93 -19.19 12.14
CA ASN A 81 16.90 -19.17 11.06
C ASN A 81 16.73 -20.34 10.09
N ALA A 82 16.31 -21.52 10.57
CA ALA A 82 16.00 -22.64 9.68
C ALA A 82 14.87 -22.29 8.69
N LEU A 83 13.78 -21.67 9.16
CA LEU A 83 12.68 -21.19 8.32
C LEU A 83 13.19 -20.18 7.29
N ARG A 84 13.98 -19.20 7.71
CA ARG A 84 14.59 -18.19 6.83
C ARG A 84 15.43 -18.83 5.73
N PHE A 85 16.34 -19.74 6.08
CA PHE A 85 17.21 -20.38 5.11
C PHE A 85 16.48 -21.33 4.15
N TYR A 86 15.50 -22.11 4.62
CA TYR A 86 14.69 -22.92 3.69
C TYR A 86 13.84 -22.07 2.75
N THR A 87 13.33 -20.93 3.20
CA THR A 87 12.63 -19.96 2.33
C THR A 87 13.56 -19.37 1.28
N GLN A 88 14.79 -18.99 1.64
CA GLN A 88 15.79 -18.53 0.66
C GLN A 88 16.18 -19.65 -0.32
N ALA A 89 16.32 -20.90 0.15
CA ALA A 89 16.58 -22.04 -0.71
C ALA A 89 15.46 -22.23 -1.74
N LEU A 90 14.18 -22.18 -1.33
CA LEU A 90 13.04 -22.27 -2.25
C LEU A 90 13.01 -21.11 -3.27
N ARG A 91 13.40 -19.90 -2.85
CA ARG A 91 13.46 -18.71 -3.70
C ARG A 91 14.43 -18.91 -4.87
N VAL A 92 15.62 -19.44 -4.61
CA VAL A 92 16.67 -19.62 -5.63
C VAL A 92 16.67 -21.00 -6.29
N ALA A 93 15.95 -21.99 -5.75
CA ALA A 93 15.90 -23.35 -6.31
C ALA A 93 15.27 -23.36 -7.72
N PRO A 94 15.99 -23.89 -8.75
CA PRO A 94 15.39 -24.21 -10.04
C PRO A 94 14.32 -25.30 -9.88
N ARG A 95 13.27 -25.23 -10.69
CA ARG A 95 12.06 -26.07 -10.54
C ARG A 95 12.31 -27.57 -10.71
N ASP A 96 13.07 -27.94 -11.73
CA ASP A 96 13.16 -29.33 -12.22
C ASP A 96 14.46 -30.03 -11.80
N VAL A 97 15.15 -29.50 -10.79
CA VAL A 97 16.40 -30.09 -10.29
C VAL A 97 16.08 -31.30 -9.41
N ASP A 98 16.53 -32.46 -9.88
CA ASP A 98 16.52 -33.71 -9.11
C ASP A 98 17.88 -33.95 -8.46
N VAL A 99 17.87 -34.11 -7.13
CA VAL A 99 19.06 -34.43 -6.34
C VAL A 99 18.85 -35.78 -5.70
N MET A 100 19.66 -36.78 -6.07
CA MET A 100 19.59 -38.14 -5.54
C MET A 100 18.20 -38.79 -5.74
N GLY A 101 17.60 -38.60 -6.91
CA GLY A 101 16.29 -39.19 -7.26
C GLY A 101 15.09 -38.54 -6.57
N LYS A 102 15.25 -37.34 -6.01
CA LYS A 102 14.17 -36.54 -5.43
C LYS A 102 14.24 -35.10 -5.92
N ASN A 103 13.08 -34.56 -6.28
CA ASN A 103 12.98 -33.15 -6.64
C ASN A 103 13.41 -32.26 -5.46
N LEU A 104 14.32 -31.33 -5.72
CA LEU A 104 14.90 -30.43 -4.73
C LEU A 104 13.83 -29.53 -4.09
N VAL A 105 12.95 -28.96 -4.90
CA VAL A 105 11.87 -28.08 -4.44
C VAL A 105 10.90 -28.83 -3.53
N ALA A 106 10.47 -30.04 -3.90
CA ALA A 106 9.64 -30.89 -3.05
C ALA A 106 10.32 -31.19 -1.71
N THR A 107 11.63 -31.46 -1.72
CA THR A 107 12.42 -31.69 -0.50
C THR A 107 12.46 -30.45 0.39
N LEU A 108 12.65 -29.27 -0.19
CA LEU A 108 12.70 -28.01 0.55
C LEU A 108 11.36 -27.67 1.20
N TYR A 109 10.23 -27.87 0.50
CA TYR A 109 8.91 -27.69 1.09
C TYR A 109 8.69 -28.63 2.29
N VAL A 110 9.06 -29.92 2.20
CA VAL A 110 8.94 -30.87 3.32
C VAL A 110 9.85 -30.48 4.50
N ASN A 111 11.05 -29.95 4.22
CA ASN A 111 11.94 -29.47 5.26
C ASN A 111 11.38 -28.22 5.95
N ARG A 112 10.88 -27.25 5.18
CA ARG A 112 10.24 -26.05 5.74
C ARG A 112 8.97 -26.39 6.54
N ALA A 113 8.14 -27.31 6.04
CA ALA A 113 6.97 -27.83 6.76
C ALA A 113 7.33 -28.44 8.12
N ALA A 114 8.52 -29.05 8.25
CA ALA A 114 9.03 -29.56 9.52
C ALA A 114 9.28 -28.44 10.54
N VAL A 115 9.89 -27.35 10.07
CA VAL A 115 10.19 -26.18 10.91
C VAL A 115 8.89 -25.49 11.33
N LEU A 116 7.97 -25.31 10.39
CA LEU A 116 6.65 -24.73 10.64
C LEU A 116 5.88 -25.51 11.72
N GLN A 117 5.92 -26.84 11.69
CA GLN A 117 5.34 -27.69 12.76
C GLN A 117 5.98 -27.44 14.13
N LYS A 118 7.31 -27.34 14.18
CA LYS A 118 8.02 -27.03 15.44
C LYS A 118 7.68 -25.64 15.97
N MET A 119 7.24 -24.73 15.10
CA MET A 119 6.81 -23.37 15.45
C MET A 119 5.31 -23.26 15.72
N GLY A 120 4.54 -24.35 15.65
CA GLY A 120 3.08 -24.34 15.85
C GLY A 120 2.27 -23.84 14.64
N LEU A 121 2.91 -23.58 13.50
CA LEU A 121 2.30 -23.09 12.27
C LEU A 121 1.78 -24.26 11.42
N PHE A 122 0.72 -24.92 11.90
CA PHE A 122 0.23 -26.18 11.33
C PHE A 122 -0.46 -26.01 9.97
N LEU A 123 -1.19 -24.91 9.76
CA LEU A 123 -1.86 -24.61 8.48
C LEU A 123 -0.82 -24.34 7.37
N GLU A 124 0.19 -23.52 7.66
CA GLU A 124 1.34 -23.24 6.81
C GLU A 124 2.08 -24.54 6.44
N SER A 125 2.30 -25.40 7.44
CA SER A 125 2.94 -26.70 7.24
C SER A 125 2.14 -27.62 6.32
N LEU A 126 0.81 -27.68 6.51
CA LEU A 126 -0.07 -28.45 5.64
C LEU A 126 -0.02 -27.95 4.20
N ARG A 127 -0.04 -26.63 3.99
CA ARG A 127 0.08 -26.01 2.66
C ARG A 127 1.42 -26.37 1.98
N ASP A 128 2.53 -26.33 2.71
CA ASP A 128 3.83 -26.77 2.19
C ASP A 128 3.86 -28.26 1.84
N CYS A 129 3.24 -29.11 2.65
CA CYS A 129 3.11 -30.53 2.33
C CYS A 129 2.30 -30.74 1.02
N ASN A 130 1.20 -30.01 0.84
CA ASN A 130 0.41 -30.07 -0.38
C ASN A 130 1.21 -29.60 -1.60
N ARG A 131 2.01 -28.53 -1.48
CA ARG A 131 2.91 -28.08 -2.56
C ARG A 131 3.97 -29.13 -2.91
N ALA A 132 4.55 -29.79 -1.91
CA ALA A 132 5.50 -30.88 -2.14
C ALA A 132 4.85 -32.07 -2.86
N LEU A 133 3.62 -32.42 -2.49
CA LEU A 133 2.87 -33.55 -3.06
C LEU A 133 2.33 -33.26 -4.47
N ALA A 134 2.05 -32.01 -4.79
CA ALA A 134 1.73 -31.58 -6.15
C ALA A 134 2.93 -31.79 -7.11
N ILE A 135 4.16 -31.71 -6.59
CA ILE A 135 5.39 -31.99 -7.35
C ILE A 135 5.72 -33.49 -7.35
N CYS A 136 5.67 -34.14 -6.18
CA CYS A 136 6.03 -35.54 -6.00
C CYS A 136 4.97 -36.27 -5.15
N ARG A 137 4.00 -36.91 -5.82
CA ARG A 137 2.88 -37.60 -5.17
C ARG A 137 3.29 -38.77 -4.29
N SER A 138 4.39 -39.44 -4.60
CA SER A 138 4.89 -40.61 -3.87
C SER A 138 5.78 -40.26 -2.67
N TYR A 139 5.86 -38.98 -2.29
CA TYR A 139 6.77 -38.55 -1.25
C TYR A 139 6.26 -38.92 0.15
N SER A 140 6.58 -40.13 0.64
CA SER A 140 6.21 -40.65 1.98
C SER A 140 6.34 -39.60 3.09
N LYS A 141 7.50 -38.93 3.22
CA LYS A 141 7.72 -37.93 4.28
C LYS A 141 6.76 -36.73 4.21
N ALA A 142 6.30 -36.34 3.02
CA ALA A 142 5.33 -35.26 2.88
C ALA A 142 3.95 -35.68 3.41
N TRP A 143 3.49 -36.90 3.08
CA TRP A 143 2.26 -37.49 3.62
C TRP A 143 2.32 -37.64 5.14
N TYR A 144 3.41 -38.20 5.68
CA TYR A 144 3.60 -38.31 7.13
C TYR A 144 3.50 -36.95 7.83
N ARG A 145 4.17 -35.92 7.31
CA ARG A 145 4.12 -34.57 7.89
C ARG A 145 2.74 -33.96 7.78
N ARG A 146 2.04 -34.13 6.66
CA ARG A 146 0.66 -33.65 6.52
C ARG A 146 -0.25 -34.30 7.54
N GLY A 147 -0.12 -35.62 7.74
CA GLY A 147 -0.84 -36.36 8.77
C GLY A 147 -0.61 -35.79 10.16
N LYS A 148 0.65 -35.52 10.53
CA LYS A 148 0.98 -34.87 11.80
C LYS A 148 0.36 -33.47 11.94
N ALA A 149 0.39 -32.66 10.90
CA ALA A 149 -0.24 -31.34 10.93
C ALA A 149 -1.76 -31.46 11.12
N ASN A 150 -2.40 -32.38 10.41
CA ASN A 150 -3.83 -32.69 10.56
C ASN A 150 -4.17 -33.17 11.98
N THR A 151 -3.34 -34.02 12.59
CA THR A 151 -3.50 -34.42 14.00
C THR A 151 -3.47 -33.21 14.94
N SER A 152 -2.49 -32.32 14.78
CA SER A 152 -2.39 -31.10 15.60
C SER A 152 -3.58 -30.14 15.40
N MET A 153 -4.23 -30.18 14.23
CA MET A 153 -5.42 -29.39 13.91
C MET A 153 -6.73 -30.13 14.20
N GLN A 154 -6.68 -31.31 14.83
CA GLN A 154 -7.84 -32.16 15.16
C GLN A 154 -8.62 -32.69 13.94
N ASN A 155 -8.01 -32.67 12.75
CA ASN A 155 -8.55 -33.28 11.53
C ASN A 155 -8.17 -34.78 11.47
N TYR A 156 -8.66 -35.56 12.44
CA TYR A 156 -8.19 -36.94 12.65
C TYR A 156 -8.47 -37.88 11.46
N ASN A 157 -9.58 -37.69 10.75
CA ASN A 157 -9.93 -38.50 9.57
C ASN A 157 -8.89 -38.33 8.45
N ASP A 158 -8.56 -37.08 8.11
CA ASP A 158 -7.51 -36.78 7.13
C ASP A 158 -6.14 -37.23 7.62
N ALA A 159 -5.85 -37.08 8.92
CA ALA A 159 -4.59 -37.53 9.50
C ALA A 159 -4.38 -39.05 9.33
N VAL A 160 -5.41 -39.85 9.59
CA VAL A 160 -5.34 -41.32 9.43
C VAL A 160 -5.16 -41.70 7.96
N CYS A 161 -5.89 -41.06 7.04
CA CYS A 161 -5.72 -41.27 5.60
C CYS A 161 -4.29 -40.93 5.15
N ASP A 162 -3.75 -39.79 5.58
CA ASP A 162 -2.38 -39.35 5.29
C ASP A 162 -1.32 -40.36 5.76
N LEU A 163 -1.46 -40.85 6.99
CA LEU A 163 -0.53 -41.83 7.56
C LEU A 163 -0.64 -43.18 6.86
N LYS A 164 -1.84 -43.62 6.43
CA LYS A 164 -2.01 -44.85 5.62
C LYS A 164 -1.29 -44.72 4.27
N VAL A 165 -1.49 -43.61 3.57
CA VAL A 165 -0.79 -43.33 2.30
C VAL A 165 0.71 -43.31 2.51
N SER A 166 1.19 -42.63 3.56
CA SER A 166 2.60 -42.59 3.92
C SER A 166 3.18 -43.98 4.18
N LEU A 167 2.45 -44.85 4.87
CA LEU A 167 2.88 -46.21 5.20
C LEU A 167 3.05 -47.07 3.94
N CYS A 168 2.15 -46.93 2.96
CA CYS A 168 2.26 -47.61 1.66
C CYS A 168 3.49 -47.18 0.87
N MET A 169 3.93 -45.93 1.00
CA MET A 169 5.05 -45.35 0.26
C MET A 169 6.39 -45.43 1.00
N GLU A 170 6.40 -45.81 2.28
CA GLU A 170 7.61 -45.91 3.09
C GLU A 170 8.32 -47.25 2.85
N HIS A 171 9.61 -47.22 2.57
CA HIS A 171 10.41 -48.43 2.33
C HIS A 171 11.21 -48.88 3.57
N SER A 172 11.51 -47.96 4.49
CA SER A 172 12.29 -48.28 5.69
C SER A 172 11.43 -48.88 6.80
N LEU A 173 11.90 -49.97 7.41
CA LEU A 173 11.20 -50.63 8.53
C LEU A 173 11.05 -49.71 9.75
N SER A 174 12.05 -48.87 10.03
CA SER A 174 12.00 -47.88 11.10
C SER A 174 10.95 -46.81 10.84
N GLY A 175 10.86 -46.31 9.60
CA GLY A 175 9.84 -45.35 9.18
C GLY A 175 8.43 -45.93 9.30
N LYS A 176 8.22 -47.17 8.85
CA LYS A 176 6.92 -47.86 8.98
C LYS A 176 6.47 -47.95 10.45
N ARG A 177 7.35 -48.41 11.34
CA ARG A 177 7.05 -48.50 12.79
C ARG A 177 6.71 -47.14 13.39
N GLN A 178 7.39 -46.07 12.96
CA GLN A 178 7.11 -44.71 13.41
C GLN A 178 5.70 -44.27 12.99
N ILE A 179 5.33 -44.48 11.72
CA ILE A 179 4.02 -44.13 11.17
C ILE A 179 2.90 -44.91 11.89
N GLU A 180 3.10 -46.21 12.10
CA GLU A 180 2.16 -47.06 12.84
C GLU A 180 1.99 -46.63 14.30
N GLY A 181 3.07 -46.20 14.95
CA GLY A 181 3.04 -45.66 16.31
C GLY A 181 2.19 -44.39 16.39
N GLU A 182 2.40 -43.44 15.48
CA GLU A 182 1.62 -42.21 15.40
C GLU A 182 0.13 -42.50 15.13
N MET A 183 -0.17 -43.44 14.23
CA MET A 183 -1.54 -43.82 13.91
C MET A 183 -2.26 -44.45 15.10
N LYS A 184 -1.57 -45.27 15.91
CA LYS A 184 -2.14 -45.84 17.15
C LYS A 184 -2.45 -44.78 18.19
N LEU A 185 -1.63 -43.73 18.31
CA LEU A 185 -1.90 -42.62 19.22
C LEU A 185 -3.18 -41.88 18.85
N ILE A 186 -3.39 -41.63 17.55
CA ILE A 186 -4.62 -40.98 17.03
C ILE A 186 -5.84 -41.86 17.30
N LEU A 187 -5.76 -43.16 16.98
CA LEU A 187 -6.88 -44.09 17.19
C LEU A 187 -7.21 -44.30 18.68
N GLY A 188 -6.22 -44.22 19.57
CA GLY A 188 -6.43 -44.29 21.02
C GLY A 188 -7.07 -43.03 21.62
N GLN A 189 -7.01 -41.89 20.93
CA GLN A 189 -7.65 -40.64 21.34
C GLN A 189 -9.11 -40.52 20.84
N ASN A 190 -9.55 -41.41 19.95
CA ASN A 190 -10.78 -41.24 19.16
C ASN A 190 -11.93 -42.21 19.56
N ASN A 191 -11.98 -42.67 20.81
CA ASN A 191 -13.08 -43.51 21.30
C ASN A 191 -14.36 -42.69 21.54
N GLY A 192 -15.14 -42.48 20.47
CA GLY A 192 -16.57 -42.16 20.51
C GLY A 192 -16.94 -40.72 20.18
N GLU A 193 -17.10 -40.41 18.88
CA GLU A 193 -18.27 -39.73 18.28
C GLU A 193 -17.99 -39.45 16.78
N ASP A 194 -18.95 -39.82 15.92
CA ASP A 194 -18.95 -39.47 14.49
C ASP A 194 -19.23 -37.98 14.34
N PHE A 195 -18.21 -37.18 14.01
CA PHE A 195 -18.39 -35.79 13.58
C PHE A 195 -18.36 -35.70 12.04
N PRO A 196 -19.30 -34.96 11.42
CA PRO A 196 -19.32 -34.76 9.98
C PRO A 196 -18.05 -34.01 9.55
N PRO A 197 -17.62 -34.15 8.28
CA PRO A 197 -16.41 -33.53 7.78
C PRO A 197 -16.50 -32.00 7.89
N ASN A 198 -15.88 -31.43 8.93
CA ASN A 198 -15.56 -30.02 8.97
C ASN A 198 -14.40 -29.79 8.00
N VAL A 199 -14.76 -29.66 6.71
CA VAL A 199 -13.95 -28.87 5.80
C VAL A 199 -13.93 -27.48 6.43
N ILE A 200 -12.84 -27.14 7.11
CA ILE A 200 -12.47 -25.75 7.31
C ILE A 200 -12.22 -25.21 5.90
N LYS A 201 -13.30 -24.83 5.23
CA LYS A 201 -13.22 -23.76 4.25
C LYS A 201 -12.66 -22.62 5.08
N CYS A 202 -11.42 -22.22 4.80
CA CYS A 202 -11.07 -20.83 5.03
C CYS A 202 -12.19 -20.06 4.34
N LYS A 203 -13.14 -19.56 5.13
CA LYS A 203 -13.99 -18.48 4.68
C LYS A 203 -12.98 -17.41 4.36
N GLU A 204 -12.65 -17.23 3.08
CA GLU A 204 -12.58 -15.87 2.58
C GLU A 204 -13.90 -15.29 3.08
N SER A 205 -13.80 -14.50 4.15
CA SER A 205 -14.93 -13.71 4.59
C SER A 205 -15.20 -12.80 3.41
N ASP A 206 -16.10 -13.23 2.53
CA ASP A 206 -16.78 -12.38 1.57
C ASP A 206 -17.55 -11.37 2.43
N ILE A 207 -16.82 -10.37 2.92
CA ILE A 207 -17.38 -9.16 3.46
C ILE A 207 -17.87 -8.41 2.22
N HIS A 208 -19.00 -8.85 1.68
CA HIS A 208 -19.68 -8.14 0.63
C HIS A 208 -20.46 -7.00 1.31
N ASP A 209 -19.83 -5.84 1.40
CA ASP A 209 -20.63 -4.64 1.37
C ASP A 209 -21.33 -4.59 0.02
N GLN A 210 -22.67 -4.64 0.03
CA GLN A 210 -23.43 -4.61 -1.21
C GLN A 210 -23.25 -3.23 -1.85
N LEU A 211 -22.72 -3.20 -3.08
CA LEU A 211 -22.80 -2.01 -3.92
C LEU A 211 -24.29 -1.67 -4.07
N GLN A 212 -24.68 -0.52 -3.53
CA GLN A 212 -25.99 0.03 -3.83
C GLN A 212 -26.01 0.38 -5.32
N ASP A 213 -27.18 0.24 -5.96
CA ASP A 213 -27.38 0.57 -7.38
C ASP A 213 -27.40 2.10 -7.55
N ILE A 214 -26.25 2.72 -7.33
CA ILE A 214 -26.02 4.14 -7.54
C ILE A 214 -25.60 4.32 -9.00
N GLN A 215 -26.40 5.08 -9.73
CA GLN A 215 -26.10 5.41 -11.10
C GLN A 215 -25.05 6.53 -11.14
N LEU A 216 -23.82 6.14 -11.45
CA LEU A 216 -22.70 7.06 -11.65
C LEU A 216 -22.56 7.40 -13.12
N GLN A 217 -22.26 8.66 -13.42
CA GLN A 217 -22.05 9.14 -14.78
C GLN A 217 -20.78 9.99 -14.87
N CYS A 218 -19.99 9.77 -15.92
CA CYS A 218 -18.90 10.66 -16.29
C CYS A 218 -19.47 11.83 -17.12
N VAL A 219 -19.22 13.05 -16.66
CA VAL A 219 -19.68 14.30 -17.29
C VAL A 219 -18.51 15.23 -17.52
N GLU A 220 -18.62 16.14 -18.49
CA GLU A 220 -17.68 17.27 -18.60
C GLU A 220 -18.09 18.36 -17.61
N THR A 221 -17.11 18.84 -16.86
CA THR A 221 -17.24 19.95 -15.92
C THR A 221 -16.61 21.19 -16.52
N GLU A 222 -17.18 22.36 -16.22
CA GLU A 222 -16.75 23.64 -16.81
C GLU A 222 -15.27 23.96 -16.52
N THR A 223 -14.73 23.49 -15.39
CA THR A 223 -13.40 23.90 -14.90
C THR A 223 -12.42 22.75 -14.69
N LYS A 224 -12.87 21.49 -14.63
CA LYS A 224 -12.02 20.32 -14.33
C LYS A 224 -12.01 19.27 -15.45
N GLY A 225 -12.63 19.55 -16.59
CA GLY A 225 -12.78 18.56 -17.66
C GLY A 225 -13.69 17.42 -17.24
N ARG A 226 -13.40 16.17 -17.63
CA ARG A 226 -14.20 15.01 -17.23
C ARG A 226 -14.21 14.81 -15.71
N GLY A 227 -15.36 14.42 -15.16
CA GLY A 227 -15.56 14.16 -13.74
C GLY A 227 -16.74 13.23 -13.48
N MET A 228 -16.76 12.59 -12.32
CA MET A 228 -17.85 11.70 -11.92
C MET A 228 -18.93 12.45 -11.13
N VAL A 229 -20.19 12.18 -11.44
CA VAL A 229 -21.39 12.64 -10.70
C VAL A 229 -22.32 11.45 -10.45
N SER A 230 -23.26 11.61 -9.53
CA SER A 230 -24.37 10.66 -9.36
C SER A 230 -25.68 11.23 -9.88
N LEU A 231 -26.52 10.39 -10.46
CA LEU A 231 -27.87 10.76 -10.92
C LEU A 231 -28.90 10.77 -9.78
N THR A 232 -28.54 10.25 -8.61
CA THR A 232 -29.41 10.15 -7.44
C THR A 232 -28.73 10.74 -6.22
N ASP A 233 -29.51 11.06 -5.19
CA ASP A 233 -28.95 11.41 -3.89
C ASP A 233 -28.18 10.22 -3.31
N ILE A 234 -27.03 10.50 -2.72
CA ILE A 234 -26.14 9.51 -2.11
C ILE A 234 -26.18 9.69 -0.60
N PRO A 235 -26.63 8.68 0.15
CA PRO A 235 -26.51 8.67 1.61
C PRO A 235 -25.05 8.63 2.07
N GLN A 236 -24.82 9.11 3.29
CA GLN A 236 -23.52 9.00 3.96
C GLN A 236 -23.08 7.53 4.13
N ALA A 237 -21.77 7.27 4.04
CA ALA A 237 -21.12 5.97 4.19
C ALA A 237 -21.39 4.95 3.06
N THR A 238 -22.07 5.37 1.99
CA THR A 238 -22.42 4.48 0.89
C THR A 238 -21.20 4.06 0.05
N LEU A 239 -21.11 2.78 -0.30
CA LEU A 239 -20.12 2.26 -1.26
C LEU A 239 -20.51 2.65 -2.68
N LEU A 240 -19.65 3.44 -3.33
CA LEU A 240 -19.90 4.00 -4.66
C LEU A 240 -19.26 3.18 -5.77
N HIS A 241 -18.02 2.73 -5.54
CA HIS A 241 -17.20 2.13 -6.59
C HIS A 241 -16.24 1.11 -6.01
N ALA A 242 -16.04 0.02 -6.75
CA ALA A 242 -15.02 -0.98 -6.50
C ALA A 242 -14.37 -1.38 -7.83
N GLU A 243 -13.04 -1.35 -7.90
CA GLU A 243 -12.31 -1.59 -9.15
C GLU A 243 -11.00 -2.36 -8.92
N GLU A 244 -10.82 -3.44 -9.68
CA GLU A 244 -9.51 -4.08 -9.84
C GLU A 244 -8.61 -3.22 -10.73
N PRO A 245 -7.33 -3.07 -10.40
CA PRO A 245 -6.45 -2.19 -11.15
C PRO A 245 -6.21 -2.75 -12.55
N TYR A 246 -6.17 -1.85 -13.52
CA TYR A 246 -5.82 -2.20 -14.90
C TYR A 246 -4.40 -2.78 -14.97
N ALA A 247 -3.46 -2.16 -14.26
CA ALA A 247 -2.13 -2.69 -14.02
C ALA A 247 -1.65 -2.21 -12.64
N ALA A 248 -0.85 -3.02 -11.96
CA ALA A 248 -0.30 -2.68 -10.66
C ALA A 248 1.10 -3.27 -10.48
N ILE A 249 1.92 -2.68 -9.60
CA ILE A 249 3.25 -3.15 -9.20
C ILE A 249 3.46 -2.98 -7.69
N VAL A 250 4.27 -3.85 -7.10
CA VAL A 250 4.70 -3.74 -5.70
C VAL A 250 5.84 -2.72 -5.57
N SER A 251 5.82 -1.93 -4.50
CA SER A 251 6.90 -0.99 -4.16
C SER A 251 8.22 -1.75 -3.96
N LYS A 252 9.35 -1.15 -4.37
CA LYS A 252 10.69 -1.80 -4.26
C LYS A 252 11.01 -2.23 -2.82
N ASN A 253 10.72 -1.38 -1.84
CA ASN A 253 10.95 -1.64 -0.41
C ASN A 253 10.02 -2.72 0.18
N CYS A 254 8.96 -3.08 -0.54
CA CYS A 254 7.97 -4.07 -0.11
C CYS A 254 8.13 -5.43 -0.80
N ARG A 255 9.09 -5.60 -1.72
CA ARG A 255 9.27 -6.83 -2.51
C ARG A 255 9.51 -8.07 -1.62
N GLU A 256 10.18 -7.92 -0.49
CA GLU A 256 10.48 -9.05 0.39
C GLU A 256 9.44 -9.27 1.50
N THR A 257 8.50 -8.34 1.66
CA THR A 257 7.53 -8.34 2.76
C THR A 257 6.09 -8.48 2.28
N HIS A 258 5.79 -8.16 1.01
CA HIS A 258 4.44 -8.18 0.46
C HIS A 258 4.35 -9.05 -0.80
N CYS A 259 3.16 -9.61 -1.00
CA CYS A 259 2.84 -10.40 -2.19
C CYS A 259 2.91 -9.51 -3.43
N HIS A 260 3.63 -9.98 -4.46
CA HIS A 260 3.77 -9.28 -5.74
C HIS A 260 2.50 -9.21 -6.59
N PHE A 261 1.45 -9.94 -6.18
CA PHE A 261 0.16 -9.93 -6.87
C PHE A 261 -0.90 -9.14 -6.10
N CYS A 262 -1.18 -9.55 -4.85
CA CYS A 262 -2.29 -9.02 -4.06
C CYS A 262 -1.87 -7.95 -3.05
N PHE A 263 -0.57 -7.70 -2.90
CA PHE A 263 0.00 -6.71 -1.96
C PHE A 263 -0.35 -6.90 -0.48
N ASN A 264 -0.86 -8.08 -0.09
CA ASN A 264 -0.92 -8.47 1.33
C ASN A 264 0.47 -8.85 1.83
N GLU A 265 0.70 -8.71 3.14
CA GLU A 265 1.93 -9.19 3.78
C GLU A 265 2.15 -10.69 3.52
N LEU A 266 3.41 -11.07 3.37
CA LEU A 266 3.80 -12.44 3.09
C LEU A 266 3.69 -13.31 4.35
N PRO A 267 3.03 -14.49 4.28
CA PRO A 267 2.95 -15.43 5.40
C PRO A 267 4.27 -16.19 5.57
N ALA A 268 4.40 -16.98 6.63
CA ALA A 268 5.62 -17.78 6.86
C ALA A 268 5.89 -18.83 5.75
N ASP A 269 4.85 -19.33 5.07
CA ASP A 269 4.95 -20.30 3.97
C ASP A 269 4.97 -19.65 2.58
N ILE A 270 5.74 -18.56 2.43
CA ILE A 270 5.94 -17.80 1.18
C ILE A 270 6.10 -18.74 -0.02
N VAL A 271 5.39 -18.43 -1.11
CA VAL A 271 5.48 -19.12 -2.40
C VAL A 271 6.34 -18.28 -3.34
N PRO A 272 7.60 -18.67 -3.63
CA PRO A 272 8.43 -17.92 -4.55
C PRO A 272 7.98 -18.10 -6.00
N CYS A 273 8.32 -17.16 -6.87
CA CYS A 273 8.23 -17.38 -8.30
C CYS A 273 9.10 -18.57 -8.69
N SER A 274 8.69 -19.14 -9.80
CA SER A 274 9.19 -20.39 -10.31
C SER A 274 10.23 -20.26 -11.41
N SER A 275 10.27 -19.11 -12.09
CA SER A 275 11.31 -18.81 -13.08
C SER A 275 12.35 -17.85 -12.55
N CYS A 276 11.95 -16.90 -11.69
CA CYS A 276 12.87 -15.94 -11.11
C CYS A 276 12.93 -16.08 -9.59
N SER A 277 14.00 -15.56 -9.01
CA SER A 277 14.19 -15.43 -7.56
C SER A 277 13.60 -14.12 -7.01
N MET A 278 13.06 -13.24 -7.84
CA MET A 278 12.57 -11.93 -7.40
C MET A 278 11.18 -11.99 -6.77
N ALA A 279 10.17 -12.47 -7.51
CA ALA A 279 8.79 -12.34 -7.10
C ALA A 279 8.38 -13.36 -6.03
N LEU A 280 7.58 -12.91 -5.06
CA LEU A 280 7.10 -13.68 -3.92
C LEU A 280 5.59 -13.53 -3.79
N TYR A 281 4.92 -14.62 -3.39
CA TYR A 281 3.46 -14.67 -3.29
C TYR A 281 3.00 -15.25 -1.96
N CYS A 282 1.86 -14.78 -1.47
CA CYS A 282 1.24 -15.31 -0.26
C CYS A 282 0.58 -16.68 -0.47
N SER A 283 0.22 -17.02 -1.71
CA SER A 283 -0.45 -18.26 -2.05
C SER A 283 -0.12 -18.75 -3.45
N GLN A 284 -0.36 -20.05 -3.69
CA GLN A 284 -0.24 -20.65 -5.01
C GLN A 284 -1.20 -19.99 -6.02
N LEU A 285 -2.39 -19.58 -5.56
CA LEU A 285 -3.37 -18.85 -6.38
C LEU A 285 -2.81 -17.50 -6.84
N CYS A 286 -2.19 -16.72 -5.95
CA CYS A 286 -1.55 -15.45 -6.32
C CYS A 286 -0.39 -15.65 -7.30
N GLN A 287 0.42 -16.71 -7.12
CA GLN A 287 1.47 -17.07 -8.08
C GLN A 287 0.89 -17.35 -9.48
N ILE A 288 -0.18 -18.15 -9.55
CA ILE A 288 -0.83 -18.51 -10.81
C ILE A 288 -1.48 -17.29 -11.47
N ARG A 289 -2.20 -16.45 -10.72
CA ARG A 289 -2.82 -15.22 -11.26
C ARG A 289 -1.77 -14.24 -11.80
N ALA A 290 -0.63 -14.09 -11.12
CA ALA A 290 0.43 -13.18 -11.57
C ALA A 290 1.22 -13.70 -12.78
N ARG A 291 1.54 -15.00 -12.82
CA ARG A 291 2.42 -15.59 -13.83
C ARG A 291 1.65 -16.21 -15.01
N GLY A 292 0.37 -16.49 -14.84
CA GLY A 292 -0.38 -17.39 -15.70
C GLY A 292 -0.09 -18.87 -15.42
N GLN A 293 -0.95 -19.76 -15.90
CA GLN A 293 -0.77 -21.20 -15.78
C GLN A 293 0.43 -21.69 -16.60
N ASP A 294 1.27 -22.53 -16.00
CA ASP A 294 2.26 -23.32 -16.73
C ASP A 294 1.60 -24.60 -17.25
N ARG A 295 1.10 -24.57 -18.50
CA ARG A 295 0.49 -25.74 -19.17
C ARG A 295 1.43 -26.95 -19.30
N GLN A 296 2.74 -26.75 -19.14
CA GLN A 296 3.76 -27.81 -19.25
C GLN A 296 3.84 -28.73 -18.02
N PHE A 297 3.12 -28.41 -16.93
CA PHE A 297 3.08 -29.25 -15.73
C PHE A 297 1.83 -30.15 -15.65
N HIS A 298 1.29 -30.56 -16.82
CA HIS A 298 0.72 -31.89 -16.87
C HIS A 298 1.87 -32.84 -16.57
N THR A 299 1.92 -33.22 -15.30
CA THR A 299 2.83 -34.18 -14.70
C THR A 299 3.36 -35.12 -15.77
N LYS A 300 4.69 -35.23 -15.90
CA LYS A 300 5.24 -36.56 -16.14
C LYS A 300 4.55 -37.41 -15.08
N LYS A 301 3.49 -38.11 -15.46
CA LYS A 301 2.82 -39.08 -14.63
C LYS A 301 3.92 -40.09 -14.41
N HIS A 302 4.70 -39.89 -13.37
CA HIS A 302 5.18 -41.02 -12.61
C HIS A 302 3.90 -41.62 -12.01
N ASP A 303 3.14 -42.31 -12.87
CA ASP A 303 2.27 -43.41 -12.49
C ASP A 303 3.24 -44.41 -11.86
N ILE A 304 3.52 -44.19 -10.58
CA ILE A 304 4.20 -45.20 -9.80
C ILE A 304 3.05 -46.10 -9.38
N GLY A 305 2.92 -47.20 -10.12
CA GLY A 305 1.97 -48.27 -9.85
C GLY A 305 2.20 -48.81 -8.44
N PHE A 306 1.48 -48.23 -7.49
CA PHE A 306 1.28 -48.81 -6.17
C PHE A 306 -0.15 -49.35 -6.15
N ASN A 307 -0.32 -50.62 -5.77
CA ASN A 307 -1.64 -51.18 -5.48
C ASN A 307 -2.16 -50.54 -4.18
N LEU A 308 -2.75 -49.35 -4.29
CA LEU A 308 -3.50 -48.72 -3.21
C LEU A 308 -4.94 -49.24 -3.27
N ALA A 309 -5.62 -49.25 -2.11
CA ALA A 309 -7.07 -49.47 -2.13
C ALA A 309 -7.74 -48.31 -2.89
N SER A 310 -8.82 -48.57 -3.62
CA SER A 310 -9.53 -47.58 -4.46
C SER A 310 -9.84 -46.27 -3.71
N ASP A 311 -10.18 -46.38 -2.42
CA ASP A 311 -10.53 -45.22 -1.59
C ASP A 311 -9.31 -44.34 -1.28
N LEU A 312 -8.14 -44.95 -1.10
CA LEU A 312 -6.87 -44.22 -0.90
C LEU A 312 -6.37 -43.60 -2.20
N GLU A 313 -6.60 -44.25 -3.35
CA GLU A 313 -6.29 -43.65 -4.65
C GLU A 313 -7.13 -42.40 -4.91
N ASN A 314 -8.43 -42.48 -4.64
CA ASN A 314 -9.35 -41.34 -4.73
C ASN A 314 -8.95 -40.22 -3.76
N TYR A 315 -8.53 -40.55 -2.54
CA TYR A 315 -8.02 -39.59 -1.57
C TYR A 315 -6.71 -38.93 -2.03
N VAL A 316 -5.77 -39.71 -2.55
CA VAL A 316 -4.52 -39.15 -3.12
C VAL A 316 -4.84 -38.22 -4.28
N ALA A 317 -5.77 -38.61 -5.16
CA ALA A 317 -6.22 -37.78 -6.25
C ALA A 317 -6.89 -36.49 -5.78
N SER A 318 -7.73 -36.53 -4.74
CA SER A 318 -8.42 -35.34 -4.22
C SER A 318 -7.45 -34.32 -3.64
N VAL A 319 -6.41 -34.75 -2.93
CA VAL A 319 -5.47 -33.82 -2.29
C VAL A 319 -4.34 -33.38 -3.20
N THR A 320 -3.95 -34.22 -4.16
CA THR A 320 -2.95 -33.83 -5.19
C THR A 320 -3.57 -33.19 -6.41
N LYS A 321 -4.89 -32.98 -6.41
CA LYS A 321 -5.60 -32.22 -7.43
C LYS A 321 -5.03 -30.81 -7.43
N ALA A 322 -4.57 -30.36 -8.60
CA ALA A 322 -4.23 -28.96 -8.77
C ALA A 322 -5.47 -28.09 -8.48
N ILE A 323 -5.28 -26.83 -8.06
CA ILE A 323 -6.34 -25.84 -7.77
C ILE A 323 -7.15 -25.47 -9.05
N ASP A 324 -7.07 -26.29 -10.10
CA ASP A 324 -7.18 -25.96 -11.52
C ASP A 324 -8.60 -25.96 -12.07
N ASP A 325 -9.54 -26.72 -11.51
CA ASP A 325 -10.79 -27.04 -12.24
C ASP A 325 -11.89 -25.96 -12.16
N GLY A 326 -11.64 -24.80 -11.53
CA GLY A 326 -12.70 -23.80 -11.32
C GLY A 326 -12.27 -22.33 -11.35
N VAL A 327 -10.97 -22.02 -11.45
CA VAL A 327 -10.53 -20.61 -11.49
C VAL A 327 -10.68 -20.12 -12.92
N ASN A 328 -11.63 -19.22 -13.15
CA ASN A 328 -11.78 -18.52 -14.43
C ASN A 328 -10.59 -17.57 -14.61
N ILE A 329 -9.47 -18.08 -15.16
CA ILE A 329 -8.27 -17.28 -15.45
C ILE A 329 -8.53 -16.44 -16.70
N LYS A 330 -9.42 -15.44 -16.56
CA LYS A 330 -9.56 -14.33 -17.52
C LYS A 330 -8.43 -13.30 -17.37
N GLN A 331 -7.51 -13.48 -16.41
CA GLN A 331 -6.45 -12.53 -16.10
C GLN A 331 -5.15 -12.84 -16.87
N HIS A 332 -4.60 -11.80 -17.50
CA HIS A 332 -3.30 -11.80 -18.18
C HIS A 332 -2.15 -12.01 -17.20
N ALA A 333 -1.06 -12.62 -17.66
CA ALA A 333 0.09 -12.93 -16.84
C ALA A 333 0.97 -11.69 -16.57
N GLU A 334 0.61 -10.91 -15.54
CA GLU A 334 1.25 -9.63 -15.19
C GLU A 334 2.76 -9.68 -14.91
N HIS A 335 3.30 -10.82 -14.48
CA HIS A 335 4.71 -10.97 -14.09
C HIS A 335 5.55 -11.79 -15.08
N LYS A 336 4.92 -12.55 -15.99
CA LYS A 336 5.64 -13.53 -16.83
C LYS A 336 6.75 -12.90 -17.68
N HIS A 337 6.51 -11.71 -18.21
CA HIS A 337 7.44 -10.96 -19.06
C HIS A 337 8.57 -10.25 -18.28
N GLU A 338 8.48 -10.26 -16.96
CA GLU A 338 9.49 -9.70 -16.05
C GLU A 338 10.43 -10.80 -15.51
N CYS A 339 10.16 -12.07 -15.82
CA CYS A 339 10.98 -13.19 -15.38
C CYS A 339 12.28 -13.27 -16.18
N GLY A 340 13.42 -13.36 -15.50
CA GLY A 340 14.72 -13.60 -16.13
C GLY A 340 15.31 -12.36 -16.82
N VAL A 341 14.83 -11.17 -16.51
CA VAL A 341 15.32 -9.89 -17.06
C VAL A 341 15.50 -8.87 -15.92
N ASN A 342 16.30 -7.84 -16.14
CA ASN A 342 16.71 -6.90 -15.08
C ASN A 342 15.97 -5.56 -15.13
N TRP A 343 15.33 -5.20 -16.25
CA TRP A 343 14.59 -3.94 -16.36
C TRP A 343 13.51 -3.71 -15.28
N PRO A 344 12.77 -4.72 -14.76
CA PRO A 344 11.79 -4.50 -13.68
C PRO A 344 12.46 -4.13 -12.35
N ILE A 345 13.72 -4.53 -12.17
CA ILE A 345 14.52 -4.24 -10.97
C ILE A 345 15.15 -2.85 -11.09
N ALA A 346 15.72 -2.57 -12.26
CA ALA A 346 16.53 -1.38 -12.51
C ALA A 346 15.70 -0.11 -12.77
N LEU A 347 14.62 -0.21 -13.56
CA LEU A 347 13.86 0.98 -13.98
C LEU A 347 12.99 1.56 -12.85
N PRO A 348 12.58 2.84 -12.94
CA PRO A 348 11.62 3.45 -12.03
C PRO A 348 10.25 2.76 -12.08
N ALA A 349 9.48 2.87 -11.00
CA ALA A 349 8.21 2.18 -10.82
C ALA A 349 7.20 2.50 -11.94
N GLU A 350 7.10 3.77 -12.32
CA GLU A 350 6.21 4.27 -13.37
C GLU A 350 6.53 3.64 -14.73
N ILE A 351 7.82 3.42 -15.01
CA ILE A 351 8.29 2.81 -16.26
C ILE A 351 7.96 1.33 -16.28
N VAL A 352 8.13 0.64 -15.14
CA VAL A 352 7.78 -0.78 -15.03
C VAL A 352 6.27 -0.98 -15.18
N LEU A 353 5.48 -0.09 -14.57
CA LEU A 353 4.02 -0.08 -14.71
C LEU A 353 3.59 0.17 -16.16
N GLY A 354 4.26 1.09 -16.87
CA GLY A 354 4.08 1.29 -18.31
C GLY A 354 4.35 0.03 -19.13
N GLY A 355 5.40 -0.71 -18.77
CA GLY A 355 5.70 -2.01 -19.38
C GLY A 355 4.55 -3.02 -19.24
N ARG A 356 3.98 -3.14 -18.04
CA ARG A 356 2.81 -4.01 -17.79
C ARG A 356 1.60 -3.59 -18.61
N VAL A 357 1.33 -2.28 -18.74
CA VAL A 357 0.23 -1.75 -19.56
C VAL A 357 0.41 -2.12 -21.04
N ILE A 358 1.61 -1.91 -21.59
CA ILE A 358 1.92 -2.21 -22.99
C ILE A 358 1.78 -3.71 -23.26
N VAL A 359 2.35 -4.56 -22.42
CA VAL A 359 2.28 -6.02 -22.57
C VAL A 359 0.83 -6.51 -22.48
N LYS A 360 0.06 -6.01 -21.50
CA LYS A 360 -1.36 -6.37 -21.36
C LYS A 360 -2.17 -6.01 -22.61
N SER A 361 -1.94 -4.82 -23.17
CA SER A 361 -2.57 -4.36 -24.42
C SER A 361 -2.28 -5.29 -25.59
N ILE A 362 -1.01 -5.69 -25.77
CA ILE A 362 -0.60 -6.58 -26.86
C ILE A 362 -1.24 -7.97 -26.71
N GLU A 363 -1.28 -8.51 -25.49
CA GLU A 363 -1.89 -9.81 -25.22
C GLU A 363 -3.41 -9.79 -25.45
N GLN A 364 -4.08 -8.67 -25.20
CA GLN A 364 -5.49 -8.47 -25.51
C GLN A 364 -5.74 -8.36 -27.02
N ASN A 365 -4.96 -7.54 -27.75
CA ASN A 365 -5.13 -7.35 -29.19
C ASN A 365 -4.89 -8.64 -29.99
N LYS A 366 -3.96 -9.50 -29.54
CA LYS A 366 -3.76 -10.84 -30.13
C LYS A 366 -5.01 -11.72 -30.08
N CYS A 367 -5.92 -11.50 -29.14
CA CYS A 367 -7.18 -12.24 -29.05
C CYS A 367 -8.26 -11.70 -30.00
N PHE A 368 -8.17 -10.44 -30.43
CA PHE A 368 -9.19 -9.75 -31.24
C PHE A 368 -8.77 -9.45 -32.69
N GLY A 369 -7.53 -9.71 -33.08
CA GLY A 369 -7.07 -9.60 -34.47
C GLY A 369 -6.83 -8.18 -34.98
N GLU A 370 -6.75 -7.18 -34.09
CA GLU A 370 -6.51 -5.78 -34.44
C GLU A 370 -5.01 -5.40 -34.43
N SER A 371 -4.69 -4.31 -35.14
CA SER A 371 -3.33 -3.79 -35.39
C SER A 371 -2.54 -3.42 -34.12
N SER A 372 -1.20 -3.46 -34.24
CA SER A 372 -0.15 -3.31 -33.21
C SER A 372 0.01 -1.91 -32.60
N ALA A 373 -1.08 -1.20 -32.30
CA ALA A 373 -1.04 0.07 -31.59
C ALA A 373 -1.03 -0.17 -30.06
N ILE A 374 -0.24 0.62 -29.32
CA ILE A 374 -0.30 0.64 -27.86
C ILE A 374 -1.70 1.18 -27.47
N VAL A 375 -2.40 0.51 -26.55
CA VAL A 375 -3.70 0.98 -26.03
C VAL A 375 -3.60 2.43 -25.56
N ASN A 376 -4.51 3.26 -26.07
CA ASN A 376 -4.79 4.55 -25.49
C ASN A 376 -5.70 4.32 -24.28
N LEU A 377 -5.21 4.61 -23.07
CA LEU A 377 -6.02 4.50 -21.85
C LEU A 377 -7.11 5.58 -21.77
N GLU A 378 -7.09 6.55 -22.70
CA GLU A 378 -7.96 7.73 -22.69
C GLU A 378 -7.89 8.51 -21.37
N LEU A 379 -6.76 8.45 -20.67
CA LEU A 379 -6.49 9.20 -19.44
C LEU A 379 -5.81 10.53 -19.75
N CYS A 380 -5.95 11.48 -18.83
CA CYS A 380 -5.33 12.80 -18.95
C CYS A 380 -3.80 12.71 -18.85
N HIS A 381 -3.08 13.57 -19.56
CA HIS A 381 -1.62 13.71 -19.45
C HIS A 381 -1.23 15.18 -19.36
N ASN A 382 -0.07 15.48 -18.79
CA ASN A 382 0.44 16.85 -18.65
C ASN A 382 1.72 17.10 -19.45
N TYR A 383 1.97 16.32 -20.52
CA TYR A 383 3.20 16.38 -21.31
C TYR A 383 3.60 17.80 -21.74
N LEU A 384 2.63 18.64 -22.14
CA LEU A 384 2.89 20.02 -22.58
C LEU A 384 3.41 20.93 -21.46
N GLN A 385 3.00 20.66 -20.22
CA GLN A 385 3.33 21.45 -19.03
C GLN A 385 4.62 20.99 -18.35
N LEU A 386 5.22 19.88 -18.80
CA LEU A 386 6.48 19.38 -18.28
C LEU A 386 7.63 20.32 -18.65
N ASP A 387 8.54 20.51 -17.70
CA ASP A 387 9.80 21.19 -17.95
C ASP A 387 10.68 20.40 -18.95
N PRO A 388 11.69 21.05 -19.56
CA PRO A 388 12.57 20.42 -20.54
C PRO A 388 13.26 19.14 -20.06
N GLU A 389 13.65 19.06 -18.79
CA GLU A 389 14.37 17.92 -18.23
C GLU A 389 13.42 16.72 -18.09
N ALA A 390 12.23 16.94 -17.54
CA ALA A 390 11.20 15.91 -17.43
C ALA A 390 10.77 15.37 -18.80
N LYS A 391 10.65 16.23 -19.84
CA LYS A 391 10.37 15.79 -21.21
C LYS A 391 11.49 14.89 -21.76
N LEU A 392 12.74 15.25 -21.51
CA LEU A 392 13.91 14.46 -21.92
C LEU A 392 13.93 13.10 -21.22
N GLU A 393 13.73 13.06 -19.91
CA GLU A 393 13.68 11.81 -19.15
C GLU A 393 12.59 10.86 -19.62
N LEU A 394 11.39 11.38 -19.94
CA LEU A 394 10.30 10.57 -20.48
C LEU A 394 10.65 9.97 -21.84
N HIS A 395 11.28 10.73 -22.73
CA HIS A 395 11.75 10.22 -24.02
C HIS A 395 12.77 9.10 -23.86
N ILE A 396 13.80 9.32 -23.04
CA ILE A 396 14.85 8.31 -22.80
C ILE A 396 14.22 7.05 -22.19
N SER A 397 13.39 7.21 -21.17
CA SER A 397 12.75 6.08 -20.48
C SER A 397 11.81 5.29 -21.41
N SER A 398 11.10 5.97 -22.30
CA SER A 398 10.25 5.33 -23.32
C SER A 398 11.08 4.49 -24.29
N ILE A 399 12.17 5.04 -24.82
CA ILE A 399 13.04 4.30 -25.75
C ILE A 399 13.67 3.09 -25.06
N VAL A 400 14.16 3.25 -23.82
CA VAL A 400 14.75 2.15 -23.04
C VAL A 400 13.73 1.05 -22.79
N LEU A 401 12.52 1.40 -22.32
CA LEU A 401 11.44 0.46 -22.07
C LEU A 401 11.05 -0.28 -23.36
N MET A 402 10.79 0.46 -24.44
CA MET A 402 10.40 -0.12 -25.73
C MET A 402 11.47 -1.05 -26.28
N LYS A 403 12.77 -0.73 -26.14
CA LYS A 403 13.87 -1.62 -26.51
C LYS A 403 13.91 -2.90 -25.66
N CYS A 404 13.72 -2.78 -24.34
CA CYS A 404 13.68 -3.95 -23.45
C CYS A 404 12.50 -4.88 -23.80
N LEU A 405 11.33 -4.32 -24.05
CA LEU A 405 10.15 -5.09 -24.43
C LEU A 405 10.28 -5.69 -25.84
N HIS A 406 10.83 -4.95 -26.80
CA HIS A 406 11.12 -5.44 -28.15
C HIS A 406 12.08 -6.64 -28.12
N HIS A 407 13.09 -6.62 -27.24
CA HIS A 407 13.97 -7.78 -27.07
C HIS A 407 13.18 -9.04 -26.62
N CYS A 408 12.18 -8.87 -25.75
CA CYS A 408 11.37 -9.98 -25.23
C CYS A 408 10.27 -10.46 -26.19
N TYR A 409 9.68 -9.55 -26.98
CA TYR A 409 8.49 -9.80 -27.79
C TYR A 409 8.71 -9.71 -29.31
N GLY A 410 9.91 -9.31 -29.74
CA GLY A 410 10.31 -9.16 -31.14
C GLY A 410 9.44 -8.15 -31.90
N SER A 411 9.08 -8.52 -33.13
CA SER A 411 8.27 -7.70 -34.04
C SER A 411 6.85 -7.39 -33.54
N ASN A 412 6.38 -8.04 -32.47
CA ASN A 412 5.11 -7.67 -31.83
C ASN A 412 5.15 -6.27 -31.20
N ILE A 413 6.34 -5.71 -30.99
CA ILE A 413 6.56 -4.36 -30.46
C ILE A 413 7.37 -3.59 -31.50
N PRO A 414 6.73 -2.84 -32.41
CA PRO A 414 7.45 -2.04 -33.37
C PRO A 414 8.29 -0.97 -32.65
N LEU A 415 9.46 -0.66 -33.19
CA LEU A 415 10.33 0.42 -32.71
C LEU A 415 10.28 1.57 -33.73
N THR A 416 9.12 2.21 -33.83
CA THR A 416 8.88 3.38 -34.70
C THR A 416 8.74 4.65 -33.88
N GLY A 417 8.92 5.81 -34.51
CA GLY A 417 8.64 7.11 -33.86
C GLY A 417 7.24 7.17 -33.25
N ASP A 418 6.24 6.64 -33.96
CA ASP A 418 4.85 6.64 -33.51
C ASP A 418 4.66 5.80 -32.25
N THR A 419 5.15 4.57 -32.23
CA THR A 419 5.03 3.66 -31.08
C THR A 419 5.80 4.17 -29.86
N ILE A 420 6.97 4.77 -30.06
CA ILE A 420 7.74 5.40 -28.98
C ILE A 420 6.98 6.65 -28.47
N SER A 421 6.38 7.45 -29.35
CA SER A 421 5.59 8.63 -28.96
C SER A 421 4.34 8.25 -28.15
N GLN A 422 3.67 7.15 -28.52
CA GLN A 422 2.58 6.56 -27.74
C GLN A 422 3.06 6.14 -26.34
N CYS A 423 4.26 5.54 -26.23
CA CYS A 423 4.85 5.21 -24.94
C CYS A 423 5.16 6.47 -24.10
N VAL A 424 5.65 7.55 -24.71
CA VAL A 424 5.89 8.83 -23.99
C VAL A 424 4.59 9.38 -23.42
N LEU A 425 3.51 9.39 -24.22
CA LEU A 425 2.21 9.85 -23.76
C LEU A 425 1.64 8.93 -22.67
N LEU A 426 1.77 7.61 -22.83
CA LEU A 426 1.36 6.63 -21.82
C LEU A 426 2.08 6.85 -20.48
N LEU A 427 3.40 7.05 -20.49
CA LEU A 427 4.16 7.31 -19.27
C LEU A 427 3.77 8.65 -18.64
N SER A 428 3.44 9.67 -19.45
CA SER A 428 2.87 10.93 -18.95
C SER A 428 1.48 10.72 -18.33
N GLN A 429 0.63 9.87 -18.92
CA GLN A 429 -0.65 9.48 -18.32
C GLN A 429 -0.43 8.76 -16.98
N ILE A 430 0.48 7.79 -16.92
CA ILE A 430 0.77 7.03 -15.69
C ILE A 430 1.25 7.97 -14.57
N LYS A 431 2.12 8.93 -14.89
CA LYS A 431 2.63 9.90 -13.92
C LYS A 431 1.52 10.69 -13.22
N VAL A 432 0.46 11.04 -13.95
CA VAL A 432 -0.64 11.88 -13.43
C VAL A 432 -1.79 11.05 -12.84
N ASN A 433 -1.98 9.80 -13.30
CA ASN A 433 -3.17 9.00 -12.94
C ASN A 433 -2.88 7.80 -12.04
N SER A 434 -1.62 7.40 -11.86
CA SER A 434 -1.30 6.26 -10.99
C SER A 434 -1.55 6.58 -9.52
N MET A 435 -2.17 5.63 -8.83
CA MET A 435 -2.51 5.71 -7.42
C MET A 435 -1.56 4.83 -6.61
N ALA A 436 -1.10 5.36 -5.47
CA ALA A 436 -0.37 4.57 -4.48
C ALA A 436 -1.35 3.64 -3.76
N ILE A 437 -1.06 2.34 -3.75
CA ILE A 437 -1.80 1.37 -2.93
C ILE A 437 -1.20 1.42 -1.53
N VAL A 438 -2.04 1.71 -0.53
CA VAL A 438 -1.64 1.81 0.87
C VAL A 438 -2.26 0.69 1.70
N ARG A 439 -1.50 0.22 2.70
CA ARG A 439 -1.95 -0.75 3.71
C ARG A 439 -1.81 -0.12 5.08
N MET A 440 -2.76 -0.42 5.97
CA MET A 440 -2.69 0.01 7.36
C MET A 440 -1.79 -0.96 8.12
N ARG A 441 -0.75 -0.43 8.77
CA ARG A 441 0.14 -1.17 9.65
C ARG A 441 -0.08 -0.72 11.09
N SER A 442 -0.03 -1.68 12.01
CA SER A 442 0.00 -1.42 13.45
C SER A 442 1.38 -1.76 14.03
N ALA A 443 1.90 -0.90 14.92
CA ALA A 443 3.20 -1.10 15.58
C ALA A 443 3.28 -2.41 16.39
N ASP A 444 2.14 -2.96 16.83
CA ASP A 444 2.06 -4.16 17.68
C ASP A 444 2.30 -5.48 16.92
N SER A 445 2.53 -5.42 15.60
CA SER A 445 2.68 -6.61 14.73
C SER A 445 4.07 -7.26 14.80
N ILE A 446 5.03 -6.68 15.53
CA ILE A 446 6.41 -7.15 15.60
C ILE A 446 6.60 -8.08 16.81
N GLY A 447 6.14 -9.32 16.67
CA GLY A 447 6.60 -10.46 17.47
C GLY A 447 5.54 -11.19 18.32
N PRO A 448 5.82 -12.44 18.73
CA PRO A 448 5.03 -13.09 19.78
C PRO A 448 5.09 -12.24 21.05
N PRO A 449 4.05 -12.26 21.91
CA PRO A 449 4.04 -11.49 23.14
C PRO A 449 5.26 -11.88 23.98
N SER A 450 6.30 -11.05 23.92
CA SER A 450 7.42 -11.16 24.83
C SER A 450 6.89 -10.76 26.20
N SER A 451 7.25 -11.56 27.20
CA SER A 451 6.85 -11.42 28.59
C SER A 451 7.48 -10.21 29.30
N ALA A 452 7.73 -9.11 28.58
CA ALA A 452 8.29 -7.86 29.09
C ALA A 452 7.36 -6.70 28.69
N GLY A 453 6.67 -6.13 29.68
CA GLY A 453 5.63 -5.12 29.51
C GLY A 453 6.16 -3.76 29.08
N ASN A 454 6.33 -3.57 27.77
CA ASN A 454 6.43 -2.23 27.19
C ASN A 454 5.02 -1.74 26.84
N ASN A 455 4.57 -0.67 27.50
CA ASN A 455 3.29 -0.02 27.21
C ASN A 455 3.44 0.82 25.92
N THR A 456 3.23 0.23 24.76
CA THR A 456 3.23 0.92 23.46
C THR A 456 1.82 1.36 23.08
N THR A 457 1.66 2.60 22.60
CA THR A 457 0.40 3.05 22.00
C THR A 457 0.20 2.39 20.65
N SER A 458 -0.99 1.85 20.38
CA SER A 458 -1.31 1.35 19.04
C SER A 458 -1.43 2.54 18.07
N THR A 459 -0.45 2.67 17.18
CA THR A 459 -0.46 3.66 16.10
C THR A 459 -0.93 3.01 14.80
N VAL A 460 -1.60 3.81 13.97
CA VAL A 460 -2.12 3.40 12.67
C VAL A 460 -1.31 4.11 11.60
N GLU A 461 -0.45 3.37 10.90
CA GLU A 461 0.42 3.91 9.85
C GLU A 461 -0.06 3.49 8.45
N GLN A 462 -0.05 4.42 7.50
CA GLN A 462 -0.27 4.10 6.08
C GLN A 462 1.05 3.78 5.41
N VAL A 463 1.25 2.51 5.02
CA VAL A 463 2.44 2.06 4.30
C VAL A 463 2.12 1.95 2.81
N ARG A 464 2.88 2.64 1.96
CA ARG A 464 2.77 2.53 0.50
C ARG A 464 3.36 1.21 0.02
N VAL A 465 2.49 0.24 -0.28
CA VAL A 465 2.89 -1.12 -0.69
C VAL A 465 2.97 -1.32 -2.20
N GLY A 466 2.32 -0.47 -2.97
CA GLY A 466 2.31 -0.57 -4.43
C GLY A 466 1.88 0.68 -5.16
N GLN A 467 1.78 0.56 -6.47
CA GLN A 467 1.32 1.61 -7.39
C GLN A 467 0.52 0.97 -8.51
N ALA A 468 -0.60 1.59 -8.88
CA ALA A 468 -1.53 1.02 -9.86
C ALA A 468 -2.29 2.08 -10.66
N ILE A 469 -2.86 1.65 -11.79
CA ILE A 469 -3.77 2.46 -12.61
C ILE A 469 -5.19 1.88 -12.46
N TYR A 470 -6.15 2.73 -12.15
CA TYR A 470 -7.58 2.42 -12.08
C TYR A 470 -8.28 3.34 -13.08
N LEU A 471 -8.85 2.79 -14.16
CA LEU A 471 -9.35 3.62 -15.26
C LEU A 471 -10.55 4.45 -14.82
N ALA A 472 -11.53 3.84 -14.14
CA ALA A 472 -12.68 4.56 -13.63
C ALA A 472 -12.32 5.37 -12.38
N GLY A 473 -11.45 4.83 -11.51
CA GLY A 473 -10.90 5.55 -10.36
C GLY A 473 -10.21 6.86 -10.71
N SER A 474 -9.56 6.95 -11.88
CA SER A 474 -8.90 8.17 -12.36
C SER A 474 -9.87 9.26 -12.89
N LEU A 475 -11.18 8.99 -12.98
CA LEU A 475 -12.18 9.98 -13.41
C LEU A 475 -12.70 10.85 -12.25
N TYR A 476 -12.41 10.51 -11.00
CA TYR A 476 -12.84 11.28 -9.85
C TYR A 476 -11.92 12.46 -9.59
N ASN A 477 -12.44 13.68 -9.76
CA ASN A 477 -11.66 14.90 -9.64
C ASN A 477 -11.25 15.23 -8.20
N HIS A 478 -10.33 16.17 -8.07
CA HIS A 478 -9.81 16.62 -6.78
C HIS A 478 -10.70 17.66 -6.08
N SER A 479 -10.85 17.51 -4.76
CA SER A 479 -11.17 18.58 -3.80
C SER A 479 -10.27 18.52 -2.57
N CYS A 480 -9.85 19.67 -2.04
CA CYS A 480 -9.13 19.73 -0.74
C CYS A 480 -10.07 19.48 0.45
N GLN A 481 -11.39 19.50 0.22
CA GLN A 481 -12.43 19.10 1.16
C GLN A 481 -13.33 18.09 0.44
N PRO A 482 -12.88 16.83 0.34
CA PRO A 482 -13.55 15.82 -0.46
C PRO A 482 -14.90 15.43 0.13
N ASN A 483 -15.77 14.85 -0.70
CA ASN A 483 -17.04 14.23 -0.28
C ASN A 483 -17.03 12.71 -0.42
N ILE A 484 -15.94 12.15 -0.98
CA ILE A 484 -15.69 10.73 -1.09
C ILE A 484 -14.31 10.37 -0.52
N HIS A 485 -14.17 9.15 -0.01
CA HIS A 485 -12.94 8.60 0.53
C HIS A 485 -12.55 7.32 -0.21
N THR A 486 -11.25 7.19 -0.49
CA THR A 486 -10.68 6.04 -1.17
C THR A 486 -9.87 5.19 -0.20
N TYR A 487 -10.00 3.87 -0.33
CA TYR A 487 -9.21 2.90 0.42
C TYR A 487 -8.99 1.62 -0.38
N PHE A 488 -8.11 0.75 0.10
CA PHE A 488 -7.73 -0.48 -0.59
C PHE A 488 -7.95 -1.70 0.29
N LEU A 489 -8.55 -2.74 -0.29
CA LEU A 489 -8.43 -4.10 0.22
C LEU A 489 -7.60 -4.88 -0.78
N SER A 490 -6.48 -5.45 -0.32
CA SER A 490 -5.50 -6.08 -1.21
C SER A 490 -5.05 -5.08 -2.30
N ARG A 491 -5.40 -5.34 -3.56
CA ARG A 491 -5.11 -4.48 -4.72
C ARG A 491 -6.35 -3.78 -5.28
N THR A 492 -7.53 -4.01 -4.72
CA THR A 492 -8.78 -3.44 -5.21
C THR A 492 -8.98 -2.04 -4.64
N LEU A 493 -9.31 -1.07 -5.49
CA LEU A 493 -9.72 0.28 -5.09
C LEU A 493 -11.18 0.26 -4.67
N TYR A 494 -11.49 0.85 -3.52
CA TYR A 494 -12.85 1.12 -3.08
C TYR A 494 -13.04 2.61 -2.85
N ILE A 495 -14.23 3.12 -3.18
CA ILE A 495 -14.60 4.53 -2.99
C ILE A 495 -15.94 4.60 -2.26
N ARG A 496 -15.99 5.37 -1.17
CA ARG A 496 -17.20 5.59 -0.36
C ARG A 496 -17.53 7.05 -0.23
N ALA A 497 -18.82 7.36 -0.13
CA ALA A 497 -19.28 8.69 0.26
C ALA A 497 -19.02 8.90 1.76
N ILE A 498 -18.30 9.97 2.10
CA ILE A 498 -18.11 10.37 3.50
C ILE A 498 -19.18 11.32 3.99
N GLY A 499 -20.14 11.72 3.17
CA GLY A 499 -21.26 12.58 3.58
C GLY A 499 -22.44 12.36 2.66
N PHE A 500 -23.57 13.01 2.96
CA PHE A 500 -24.67 13.07 2.02
C PHE A 500 -24.26 13.90 0.80
N VAL A 501 -24.49 13.37 -0.41
CA VAL A 501 -24.22 14.07 -1.67
C VAL A 501 -25.50 14.15 -2.47
N THR A 502 -25.92 15.35 -2.81
CA THR A 502 -27.11 15.60 -3.65
C THR A 502 -26.87 15.16 -5.09
N ALA A 503 -27.92 14.68 -5.76
CA ALA A 503 -27.89 14.31 -7.17
C ALA A 503 -27.28 15.45 -8.04
N GLY A 504 -26.50 15.05 -9.04
CA GLY A 504 -25.79 15.95 -9.96
C GLY A 504 -24.56 16.64 -9.39
N HIS A 505 -24.28 16.53 -8.08
CA HIS A 505 -23.07 17.12 -7.51
C HIS A 505 -21.81 16.30 -7.87
N PRO A 506 -20.66 16.96 -8.13
CA PRO A 506 -19.40 16.28 -8.37
C PRO A 506 -18.97 15.39 -7.20
N LEU A 507 -18.52 14.19 -7.53
CA LEU A 507 -17.88 13.26 -6.59
C LEU A 507 -16.37 13.48 -6.65
N GLU A 508 -15.82 14.03 -5.57
CA GLU A 508 -14.45 14.53 -5.54
C GLU A 508 -13.66 13.96 -4.37
N LEU A 509 -12.50 13.39 -4.69
CA LEU A 509 -11.56 12.80 -3.75
C LEU A 509 -10.37 13.74 -3.51
N SER A 510 -9.49 13.41 -2.56
CA SER A 510 -8.25 14.18 -2.37
C SER A 510 -7.08 13.50 -3.09
N TYR A 511 -6.39 14.21 -3.99
CA TYR A 511 -5.14 13.75 -4.63
C TYR A 511 -3.92 13.94 -3.74
N GLY A 512 -4.08 14.67 -2.63
CA GLY A 512 -3.00 15.02 -1.74
C GLY A 512 -3.52 15.50 -0.39
N PRO A 513 -2.79 16.37 0.29
CA PRO A 513 -3.15 16.84 1.62
C PRO A 513 -4.41 17.71 1.63
N GLN A 514 -5.30 17.45 2.58
CA GLN A 514 -6.60 18.12 2.71
C GLN A 514 -6.50 19.42 3.52
N VAL A 515 -7.60 20.18 3.58
CA VAL A 515 -7.77 21.27 4.56
C VAL A 515 -7.49 20.74 5.97
N GLY A 516 -6.79 21.51 6.79
CA GLY A 516 -6.35 21.10 8.14
C GLY A 516 -5.05 20.30 8.16
N GLN A 517 -4.69 19.64 7.04
CA GLN A 517 -3.42 18.92 6.94
C GLN A 517 -2.27 19.83 6.55
N TRP A 518 -2.41 20.53 5.43
CA TRP A 518 -1.44 21.50 4.92
C TRP A 518 -2.13 22.85 4.72
N SER A 519 -1.36 23.94 4.69
CA SER A 519 -1.85 25.26 4.31
C SER A 519 -2.24 25.35 2.84
N CYS A 520 -3.15 26.27 2.51
CA CYS A 520 -3.65 26.46 1.14
C CYS A 520 -2.53 26.64 0.10
N ASN A 521 -1.51 27.44 0.39
CA ASN A 521 -0.37 27.65 -0.50
C ASN A 521 0.40 26.35 -0.82
N ASN A 522 0.61 25.50 0.18
CA ASN A 522 1.33 24.23 0.03
C ASN A 522 0.48 23.22 -0.75
N ARG A 523 -0.84 23.16 -0.49
CA ARG A 523 -1.77 22.35 -1.29
C ARG A 523 -1.75 22.76 -2.76
N GLN A 524 -1.90 24.06 -3.04
CA GLN A 524 -1.88 24.59 -4.42
C GLN A 524 -0.55 24.32 -5.14
N SER A 525 0.57 24.51 -4.44
CA SER A 525 1.91 24.28 -5.01
C SER A 525 2.09 22.80 -5.37
N SER A 526 1.71 21.89 -4.47
CA SER A 526 1.78 20.45 -4.70
C SER A 526 0.90 19.99 -5.86
N LEU A 527 -0.35 20.48 -5.93
CA LEU A 527 -1.27 20.14 -7.02
C LEU A 527 -0.78 20.67 -8.38
N LYS A 528 -0.23 21.88 -8.40
CA LYS A 528 0.34 22.48 -9.60
C LYS A 528 1.57 21.70 -10.09
N GLU A 529 2.45 21.31 -9.17
CA GLU A 529 3.67 20.55 -9.49
C GLU A 529 3.36 19.13 -10.00
N GLN A 530 2.45 18.42 -9.33
CA GLN A 530 2.19 17.00 -9.63
C GLN A 530 1.14 16.80 -10.73
N TYR A 531 0.12 17.65 -10.77
CA TYR A 531 -1.06 17.46 -11.63
C TYR A 531 -1.31 18.62 -12.60
N ALA A 532 -0.47 19.67 -12.58
CA ALA A 532 -0.52 20.81 -13.50
C ALA A 532 -1.86 21.59 -13.50
N PHE A 533 -2.55 21.67 -12.36
CA PHE A 533 -3.76 22.51 -12.20
C PHE A 533 -3.75 23.32 -10.90
N VAL A 534 -4.62 24.32 -10.83
CA VAL A 534 -4.89 25.14 -9.63
C VAL A 534 -6.27 24.78 -9.11
N CYS A 535 -6.38 24.44 -7.82
CA CYS A 535 -7.62 23.98 -7.22
C CYS A 535 -8.56 25.15 -6.89
N SER A 536 -9.81 25.06 -7.33
CA SER A 536 -10.87 26.05 -7.08
C SER A 536 -11.95 25.56 -6.09
N CYS A 537 -11.73 24.45 -5.39
CA CYS A 537 -12.70 23.92 -4.41
C CYS A 537 -13.00 24.94 -3.30
N THR A 538 -14.08 24.72 -2.54
CA THR A 538 -14.48 25.59 -1.41
C THR A 538 -13.35 25.80 -0.40
N GLY A 539 -12.61 24.74 -0.07
CA GLY A 539 -11.46 24.80 0.84
C GLY A 539 -10.29 25.67 0.34
N CYS A 540 -10.22 25.98 -0.97
CA CYS A 540 -9.20 26.84 -1.55
C CYS A 540 -9.73 28.22 -1.94
N SER A 541 -11.01 28.34 -2.28
CA SER A 541 -11.64 29.59 -2.73
C SER A 541 -12.23 30.42 -1.59
N GLN A 542 -12.51 29.80 -0.44
CA GLN A 542 -13.13 30.45 0.72
C GLN A 542 -12.20 30.44 1.94
N ILE A 543 -12.29 31.49 2.74
CA ILE A 543 -11.61 31.57 4.04
C ILE A 543 -12.22 30.50 4.95
N ASN A 544 -11.35 29.71 5.58
CA ASN A 544 -11.72 28.69 6.56
C ASN A 544 -10.80 28.76 7.78
N LEU A 545 -11.30 28.27 8.92
CA LEU A 545 -10.57 28.34 10.19
C LEU A 545 -9.20 27.67 10.08
N SER A 546 -9.16 26.47 9.49
CA SER A 546 -7.97 25.63 9.43
C SER A 546 -6.81 26.35 8.74
N ASP A 547 -7.03 26.94 7.56
CA ASP A 547 -5.99 27.69 6.84
C ASP A 547 -5.49 28.92 7.62
N LEU A 548 -6.36 29.59 8.37
CA LEU A 548 -5.99 30.75 9.21
C LEU A 548 -5.14 30.37 10.43
N VAL A 549 -5.29 29.15 10.95
CA VAL A 549 -4.69 28.75 12.24
C VAL A 549 -3.54 27.75 12.12
N ILE A 550 -3.50 26.97 11.04
CA ILE A 550 -2.57 25.83 10.88
C ILE A 550 -1.11 26.22 11.02
N ASN A 551 -0.72 27.39 10.49
CA ASN A 551 0.64 27.92 10.48
C ASN A 551 0.77 29.29 11.18
N SER A 552 -0.29 29.78 11.83
CA SER A 552 -0.28 31.13 12.37
C SER A 552 0.34 31.25 13.75
N PHE A 553 0.77 32.46 14.06
CA PHE A 553 1.30 32.85 15.35
C PHE A 553 0.17 33.33 16.26
N ARG A 554 0.41 33.20 17.57
CA ARG A 554 -0.50 33.72 18.59
C ARG A 554 -0.53 35.24 18.55
N CYS A 555 -1.64 35.84 18.92
CA CYS A 555 -1.67 37.26 19.24
C CYS A 555 -0.78 37.61 20.46
N THR A 556 -0.18 38.79 20.48
CA THR A 556 0.58 39.32 21.63
C THR A 556 -0.33 39.71 22.81
N ASN A 557 -1.58 40.09 22.53
CA ASN A 557 -2.61 40.24 23.57
C ASN A 557 -3.08 38.86 24.07
N LYS A 558 -2.83 38.56 25.36
CA LYS A 558 -3.15 37.27 25.99
C LYS A 558 -4.63 36.92 25.98
N ASN A 559 -5.52 37.93 25.97
CA ASN A 559 -6.97 37.72 25.98
C ASN A 559 -7.56 37.68 24.57
N CYS A 560 -6.72 37.75 23.53
CA CYS A 560 -7.15 37.71 22.14
C CYS A 560 -6.92 36.31 21.55
N SER A 561 -7.96 35.73 20.97
CA SER A 561 -7.93 34.46 20.23
C SER A 561 -7.53 34.62 18.76
N GLY A 562 -6.99 35.78 18.38
CA GLY A 562 -6.67 36.07 17.00
C GLY A 562 -5.40 35.41 16.50
N ALA A 563 -5.40 35.15 15.19
CA ALA A 563 -4.25 34.64 14.46
C ALA A 563 -3.41 35.79 13.90
N VAL A 564 -2.09 35.61 13.89
CA VAL A 564 -1.15 36.49 13.18
C VAL A 564 -0.50 35.67 12.05
N LEU A 565 -0.67 36.12 10.81
CA LEU A 565 -0.20 35.39 9.63
C LEU A 565 1.18 35.89 9.18
N ASP A 566 1.96 34.97 8.60
CA ASP A 566 3.14 35.32 7.80
C ASP A 566 2.75 35.85 6.42
N SER A 567 3.72 36.39 5.67
CA SER A 567 3.49 36.97 4.35
C SER A 567 2.94 35.96 3.34
N SER A 568 3.51 34.75 3.31
CA SER A 568 3.12 33.72 2.35
C SER A 568 1.67 33.25 2.54
N VAL A 569 1.21 33.15 3.78
CA VAL A 569 -0.17 32.77 4.10
C VAL A 569 -1.11 33.96 3.92
N ALA A 570 -0.71 35.15 4.38
CA ALA A 570 -1.50 36.37 4.25
C ALA A 570 -1.85 36.69 2.79
N ASP A 571 -0.89 36.57 1.87
CA ASP A 571 -1.11 36.86 0.45
C ASP A 571 -2.13 35.89 -0.18
N TYR A 572 -2.08 34.60 0.19
CA TYR A 572 -3.04 33.61 -0.29
C TYR A 572 -4.45 33.82 0.28
N GLU A 573 -4.56 34.06 1.58
CA GLU A 573 -5.87 34.31 2.20
C GLU A 573 -6.47 35.64 1.74
N GLN A 574 -5.64 36.65 1.42
CA GLN A 574 -6.10 37.92 0.86
C GLN A 574 -6.80 37.74 -0.49
N GLN A 575 -6.33 36.81 -1.33
CA GLN A 575 -6.92 36.52 -2.64
C GLN A 575 -8.33 35.91 -2.53
N LYS A 576 -8.67 35.30 -1.40
CA LYS A 576 -10.01 34.75 -1.14
C LYS A 576 -11.04 35.84 -0.78
N ILE A 577 -10.58 37.03 -0.40
CA ILE A 577 -11.42 38.18 -0.05
C ILE A 577 -11.76 38.95 -1.34
N ASN A 578 -12.77 38.48 -2.07
CA ASN A 578 -13.30 39.19 -3.24
C ASN A 578 -14.52 40.05 -2.84
N PRO A 579 -14.64 41.32 -3.27
CA PRO A 579 -15.70 42.24 -2.81
C PRO A 579 -17.13 41.90 -3.25
N PHE A 580 -17.35 40.84 -4.06
CA PHE A 580 -18.67 40.50 -4.64
C PHE A 580 -19.17 39.08 -4.38
N SER A 581 -18.54 38.29 -3.51
CA SER A 581 -18.92 36.88 -3.30
C SER A 581 -19.28 36.57 -1.85
N CYS A 582 -20.24 37.30 -1.28
CA CYS A 582 -20.92 36.91 -0.03
C CYS A 582 -22.34 36.39 -0.31
N GLY A 583 -22.54 35.69 -1.42
CA GLY A 583 -23.86 35.28 -1.91
C GLY A 583 -23.88 33.89 -2.53
N LEU A 584 -23.45 32.86 -1.79
CA LEU A 584 -23.84 31.46 -2.01
C LEU A 584 -23.76 30.73 -0.66
N PRO A 585 -24.69 29.81 -0.35
CA PRO A 585 -24.80 29.22 0.98
C PRO A 585 -23.59 28.31 1.23
N LEU A 586 -22.65 28.80 2.05
CA LEU A 586 -21.60 27.97 2.62
C LEU A 586 -22.25 26.80 3.39
N GLN A 587 -21.95 25.56 3.00
CA GLN A 587 -22.08 24.38 3.87
C GLN A 587 -21.01 24.38 4.99
N VAL A 588 -20.67 25.55 5.50
CA VAL A 588 -19.83 25.69 6.69
C VAL A 588 -20.76 25.70 7.89
N GLY A 589 -20.58 24.71 8.77
CA GLY A 589 -21.32 24.61 10.02
C GLY A 589 -21.30 25.94 10.76
N ARG A 590 -22.43 26.31 11.39
CA ARG A 590 -22.58 27.58 12.12
C ARG A 590 -21.41 27.83 13.08
N VAL A 591 -20.94 26.78 13.75
CA VAL A 591 -19.80 26.79 14.68
C VAL A 591 -18.50 27.26 14.01
N GLN A 592 -18.16 26.75 12.83
CA GLN A 592 -16.93 27.15 12.14
C GLN A 592 -16.97 28.63 11.69
N ARG A 593 -18.14 29.13 11.27
CA ARG A 593 -18.31 30.55 10.95
C ARG A 593 -18.10 31.45 12.17
N ASP A 594 -18.63 31.06 13.33
CA ASP A 594 -18.45 31.83 14.56
C ASP A 594 -16.99 31.81 15.03
N GLU A 595 -16.28 30.68 14.89
CA GLU A 595 -14.84 30.60 15.18
C GLU A 595 -13.99 31.42 14.20
N VAL A 596 -14.30 31.40 12.90
CA VAL A 596 -13.64 32.27 11.91
C VAL A 596 -13.86 33.74 12.28
N LYS A 597 -15.07 34.13 12.66
CA LYS A 597 -15.35 35.49 13.16
C LYS A 597 -14.55 35.84 14.40
N LYS A 598 -14.35 34.91 15.34
CA LYS A 598 -13.51 35.13 16.53
C LYS A 598 -12.03 35.31 16.18
N VAL A 599 -11.53 34.54 15.22
CA VAL A 599 -10.12 34.60 14.79
C VAL A 599 -9.85 35.79 13.87
N ALA A 600 -10.83 36.18 13.06
CA ALA A 600 -10.70 37.18 12.01
C ALA A 600 -11.83 38.23 12.04
N SER A 601 -12.15 38.78 13.22
CA SER A 601 -13.24 39.73 13.41
C SER A 601 -13.16 40.93 12.46
N PHE A 602 -11.96 41.46 12.21
CA PHE A 602 -11.77 42.57 11.26
C PHE A 602 -12.11 42.24 9.81
N LEU A 603 -12.05 40.95 9.42
CA LEU A 603 -12.38 40.53 8.06
C LEU A 603 -13.87 40.24 7.88
N CYS A 604 -14.60 39.94 8.96
CA CYS A 604 -15.98 39.47 8.91
C CYS A 604 -17.03 40.50 9.36
N GLU A 605 -16.61 41.67 9.83
CA GLU A 605 -17.51 42.80 10.12
C GLU A 605 -17.80 43.58 8.82
N GLU A 606 -19.08 43.60 8.41
CA GLU A 606 -19.61 44.33 7.26
C GLU A 606 -19.42 45.85 7.46
N THR A 607 -18.29 46.39 7.03
CA THR A 607 -18.13 47.84 6.84
C THR A 607 -17.24 48.08 5.63
N GLY A 608 -17.61 49.05 4.80
CA GLY A 608 -17.04 49.33 3.47
C GLY A 608 -15.59 49.83 3.43
N SER A 609 -14.70 49.26 4.24
CA SER A 609 -13.26 49.38 4.07
C SER A 609 -12.71 48.22 3.24
N THR A 610 -11.65 48.48 2.48
CA THR A 610 -10.87 47.43 1.82
C THR A 610 -10.11 46.64 2.87
N HIS A 611 -10.70 45.53 3.33
CA HIS A 611 -10.11 44.64 4.33
C HIS A 611 -8.82 44.03 3.77
N ARG A 612 -7.66 44.53 4.22
CA ARG A 612 -6.34 44.05 3.83
C ARG A 612 -5.70 43.30 5.00
N ILE A 613 -5.53 42.00 4.85
CA ILE A 613 -4.67 41.15 5.66
C ILE A 613 -3.25 41.70 5.59
N LYS A 614 -2.72 42.16 6.73
CA LYS A 614 -1.34 42.63 6.86
C LYS A 614 -0.51 41.57 7.59
N PRO A 615 0.58 41.05 6.99
CA PRO A 615 1.49 40.13 7.65
C PRO A 615 2.01 40.72 8.98
N GLY A 616 2.10 39.90 10.02
CA GLY A 616 2.58 40.33 11.34
C GLY A 616 1.58 41.10 12.19
N PHE A 617 0.35 41.33 11.72
CA PHE A 617 -0.73 41.94 12.49
C PHE A 617 -1.85 40.93 12.80
N CYS A 618 -2.38 40.99 14.01
CA CYS A 618 -3.44 40.10 14.47
C CYS A 618 -4.76 40.37 13.74
N LEU A 619 -5.38 39.33 13.19
CA LEU A 619 -6.62 39.39 12.43
C LEU A 619 -7.86 39.78 13.25
N SER A 620 -7.78 39.78 14.59
CA SER A 620 -8.92 40.19 15.45
C SER A 620 -8.72 41.47 16.25
N CYS A 621 -7.49 41.79 16.68
CA CYS A 621 -7.24 43.01 17.48
C CYS A 621 -6.18 43.97 16.90
N GLY A 622 -5.54 43.60 15.78
CA GLY A 622 -4.62 44.49 15.06
C GLY A 622 -3.27 44.65 15.76
N ALA A 623 -3.03 43.94 16.86
CA ALA A 623 -1.74 43.96 17.55
C ALA A 623 -0.63 43.41 16.65
N PHE A 624 0.51 44.10 16.63
CA PHE A 624 1.70 43.67 15.90
C PHE A 624 2.45 42.56 16.64
N ARG A 625 3.07 41.67 15.86
CA ARG A 625 4.00 40.65 16.34
C ARG A 625 5.19 40.55 15.39
N ASP A 626 6.39 40.52 15.97
CA ASP A 626 7.62 40.24 15.23
C ASP A 626 7.65 38.77 14.80
N LEU A 627 7.48 38.55 13.50
CA LEU A 627 7.47 37.25 12.87
C LEU A 627 8.86 36.62 12.77
N GLU A 628 9.92 37.42 12.63
CA GLU A 628 11.28 36.90 12.48
C GLU A 628 11.75 36.31 13.81
N ALA A 629 11.58 37.06 14.91
CA ALA A 629 11.87 36.58 16.25
C ALA A 629 11.00 35.36 16.61
N SER A 630 9.71 35.39 16.27
CA SER A 630 8.80 34.26 16.53
C SER A 630 9.20 33.01 15.76
N ASN A 631 9.60 33.14 14.49
CA ASN A 631 10.09 32.04 13.68
C ASN A 631 11.39 31.44 14.23
N ALA A 632 12.32 32.27 14.72
CA ALA A 632 13.55 31.78 15.33
C ALA A 632 13.27 30.91 16.57
N VAL A 633 12.29 31.30 17.40
CA VAL A 633 11.83 30.51 18.56
C VAL A 633 11.21 29.19 18.11
N VAL A 634 10.31 29.23 17.13
CA VAL A 634 9.64 28.03 16.60
C VAL A 634 10.64 27.04 16.02
N LYS A 635 11.56 27.48 15.14
CA LYS A 635 12.60 26.63 14.56
C LYS A 635 13.46 25.93 15.60
N LYS A 636 13.81 26.64 16.68
CA LYS A 636 14.60 26.05 17.78
C LYS A 636 13.82 24.96 18.52
N ALA A 637 12.52 25.17 18.74
CA ALA A 637 11.65 24.20 19.38
C ALA A 637 11.43 22.97 18.49
N GLU A 638 11.19 23.16 17.20
CA GLU A 638 11.00 22.07 16.22
C GLU A 638 12.19 21.12 16.16
N ILE A 639 13.43 21.63 16.18
CA ILE A 639 14.63 20.77 16.21
C ILE A 639 14.62 19.84 17.43
N CYS A 640 14.12 20.30 18.57
CA CYS A 640 14.06 19.47 19.77
C CYS A 640 12.92 18.44 19.69
N ILE A 641 11.77 18.80 19.12
CA ILE A 641 10.64 17.88 18.91
C ILE A 641 11.01 16.81 17.88
N GLY A 642 11.63 17.17 16.75
CA GLY A 642 12.07 16.20 15.74
C GLY A 642 13.13 15.22 16.25
N ARG A 643 13.93 15.60 17.25
CA ARG A 643 14.82 14.66 17.95
C ARG A 643 14.04 13.64 18.78
N LEU A 644 12.90 14.02 19.37
CA LEU A 644 12.06 13.08 20.10
C LEU A 644 11.41 12.09 19.13
N GLU A 645 10.86 12.58 18.02
CA GLU A 645 10.28 11.75 16.96
C GLU A 645 11.28 10.68 16.48
N GLY A 646 12.50 11.06 16.11
CA GLY A 646 13.50 10.09 15.64
C GLY A 646 13.92 9.05 16.69
N LEU A 647 13.73 9.31 17.99
CA LEU A 647 13.98 8.32 19.06
C LEU A 647 12.80 7.37 19.26
N LEU A 648 11.57 7.83 19.02
CA LEU A 648 10.39 6.95 19.04
C LEU A 648 10.52 5.87 17.96
N ASP A 649 11.14 6.19 16.83
CA ASP A 649 11.41 5.25 15.74
C ASP A 649 12.57 4.28 16.04
N SER A 650 13.57 4.68 16.85
CA SER A 650 14.76 3.87 17.13
C SER A 650 14.66 3.01 18.39
N GLY A 651 13.74 3.33 19.31
CA GLY A 651 13.55 2.63 20.58
C GLY A 651 14.60 2.96 21.65
N GLU A 652 15.46 3.96 21.44
CA GLU A 652 16.49 4.38 22.40
C GLU A 652 16.01 5.58 23.25
N TRP A 653 15.85 5.40 24.56
CA TRP A 653 15.20 6.40 25.41
C TRP A 653 16.15 7.20 26.32
N HIS A 654 15.98 8.52 26.38
CA HIS A 654 16.73 9.43 27.27
C HIS A 654 15.82 10.48 27.92
N ASN A 655 15.76 10.52 29.26
CA ASN A 655 14.89 11.45 30.02
C ASN A 655 15.16 12.94 29.74
N ALA A 656 16.42 13.29 29.42
CA ALA A 656 16.79 14.65 29.04
C ALA A 656 16.09 15.12 27.76
N THR A 657 15.80 14.21 26.83
CA THR A 657 15.13 14.55 25.56
C THR A 657 13.66 14.91 25.79
N LEU A 658 12.94 14.14 26.62
CA LEU A 658 11.56 14.47 26.98
C LEU A 658 11.46 15.82 27.70
N SER A 659 12.39 16.10 28.62
CA SER A 659 12.42 17.40 29.32
C SER A 659 12.65 18.58 28.36
N ASN A 660 13.52 18.39 27.36
CA ASN A 660 13.74 19.37 26.30
C ASN A 660 12.53 19.52 25.37
N ALA A 661 11.81 18.43 25.10
CA ALA A 661 10.59 18.43 24.29
C ALA A 661 9.46 19.19 25.00
N LEU A 662 9.25 18.97 26.30
CA LEU A 662 8.27 19.71 27.11
C LEU A 662 8.54 21.22 27.10
N ARG A 663 9.78 21.62 27.34
CA ARG A 663 10.17 23.05 27.25
C ARG A 663 9.95 23.61 25.84
N SER A 664 10.20 22.81 24.81
CA SER A 664 9.97 23.20 23.42
C SER A 664 8.47 23.34 23.13
N LEU A 665 7.62 22.46 23.66
CA LEU A 665 6.17 22.59 23.57
C LEU A 665 5.66 23.89 24.22
N ASP A 666 6.20 24.29 25.38
CA ASP A 666 5.85 25.57 26.00
C ASP A 666 6.24 26.77 25.12
N LEU A 667 7.43 26.70 24.50
CA LEU A 667 7.85 27.70 23.52
C LEU A 667 6.89 27.76 22.33
N LEU A 668 6.49 26.62 21.78
CA LEU A 668 5.51 26.53 20.69
C LEU A 668 4.16 27.14 21.12
N LYS A 669 3.62 26.79 22.29
CA LYS A 669 2.36 27.35 22.83
C LYS A 669 2.42 28.87 23.09
N SER A 670 3.61 29.39 23.39
CA SER A 670 3.83 30.85 23.55
C SER A 670 3.93 31.58 22.20
N ALA A 671 4.40 30.88 21.17
CA ALA A 671 4.68 31.44 19.86
C ALA A 671 3.49 31.33 18.89
N LEU A 672 2.88 30.15 18.83
CA LEU A 672 1.93 29.72 17.82
C LEU A 672 0.48 29.82 18.31
N HIS A 673 -0.43 29.95 17.35
CA HIS A 673 -1.85 29.94 17.65
C HIS A 673 -2.26 28.65 18.39
N PRO A 674 -3.21 28.67 19.35
CA PRO A 674 -3.59 27.48 20.12
C PRO A 674 -4.04 26.28 19.29
N TYR A 675 -4.56 26.51 18.08
CA TYR A 675 -4.97 25.46 17.14
C TYR A 675 -3.92 25.15 16.06
N ASN A 676 -2.67 25.56 16.26
CA ASN A 676 -1.60 25.31 15.28
C ASN A 676 -1.23 23.82 15.24
N LYS A 677 -1.04 23.29 14.03
CA LYS A 677 -0.77 21.86 13.81
C LYS A 677 0.52 21.38 14.47
N LYS A 678 1.56 22.22 14.50
CA LYS A 678 2.85 21.89 15.13
C LYS A 678 2.73 21.71 16.64
N VAL A 679 1.77 22.39 17.27
CA VAL A 679 1.47 22.18 18.69
C VAL A 679 0.82 20.81 18.87
N ALA A 680 -0.15 20.44 18.03
CA ALA A 680 -0.78 19.11 18.09
C ALA A 680 0.23 17.97 17.87
N GLU A 681 1.12 18.11 16.87
CA GLU A 681 2.18 17.12 16.60
C GLU A 681 3.13 16.98 17.80
N ALA A 682 3.57 18.09 18.39
CA ALA A 682 4.41 18.05 19.60
C ALA A 682 3.70 17.41 20.80
N GLU A 683 2.41 17.70 21.00
CA GLU A 683 1.57 17.05 22.02
C GLU A 683 1.49 15.53 21.80
N ASP A 684 1.28 15.10 20.55
CA ASP A 684 1.21 13.68 20.20
C ASP A 684 2.54 12.94 20.44
N TYR A 685 3.68 13.47 19.97
CA TYR A 685 4.98 12.84 20.22
C TYR A 685 5.29 12.75 21.72
N ILE A 686 4.94 13.79 22.49
CA ILE A 686 5.10 13.80 23.95
C ILE A 686 4.16 12.78 24.61
N ALA A 687 2.93 12.62 24.12
CA ALA A 687 2.01 11.61 24.61
C ALA A 687 2.57 10.20 24.43
N GLN A 688 3.08 9.87 23.23
CA GLN A 688 3.70 8.58 22.94
C GLN A 688 4.93 8.33 23.84
N ALA A 689 5.78 9.34 23.99
CA ALA A 689 6.91 9.32 24.91
C ALA A 689 6.52 9.00 26.36
N PHE A 690 5.49 9.67 26.90
CA PHE A 690 5.00 9.40 28.25
C PHE A 690 4.41 7.98 28.40
N CYS A 691 3.79 7.45 27.34
CA CYS A 691 3.30 6.08 27.33
C CYS A 691 4.46 5.08 27.48
N LEU A 692 5.54 5.28 26.72
CA LEU A 692 6.72 4.41 26.75
C LEU A 692 7.40 4.35 28.12
N ILE A 693 7.43 5.47 28.86
CA ILE A 693 7.98 5.50 30.23
C ILE A 693 6.99 5.09 31.32
N GLY A 694 5.76 4.69 30.95
CA GLY A 694 4.73 4.24 31.88
C GLY A 694 3.96 5.35 32.59
N GLU A 695 4.18 6.63 32.26
CA GLU A 695 3.41 7.76 32.81
C GLU A 695 2.09 7.97 32.04
N LEU A 696 1.22 6.95 32.09
CA LEU A 696 0.00 6.85 31.28
C LEU A 696 -0.97 8.03 31.49
N GLN A 697 -1.05 8.57 32.71
CA GLN A 697 -1.90 9.71 33.04
C GLN A 697 -1.50 10.96 32.24
N ARG A 698 -0.19 11.29 32.19
CA ARG A 698 0.31 12.41 31.38
C ARG A 698 0.17 12.13 29.90
N SER A 699 0.45 10.90 29.48
CA SER A 699 0.24 10.45 28.10
C SER A 699 -1.18 10.73 27.61
N ARG A 700 -2.18 10.36 28.42
CA ARG A 700 -3.60 10.61 28.13
C ARG A 700 -3.90 12.10 27.98
N ASP A 701 -3.41 12.93 28.90
CA ASP A 701 -3.69 14.38 28.90
C ASP A 701 -3.08 15.08 27.68
N HIS A 702 -1.86 14.71 27.29
CA HIS A 702 -1.20 15.20 26.06
C HIS A 702 -1.92 14.70 24.79
N CYS A 703 -2.33 13.42 24.74
CA CYS A 703 -3.10 12.87 23.62
C CYS A 703 -4.45 13.60 23.44
N GLN A 704 -5.17 13.85 24.55
CA GLN A 704 -6.41 14.64 24.52
C GLN A 704 -6.18 16.08 24.07
N ALA A 705 -5.06 16.71 24.46
CA ALA A 705 -4.71 18.05 24.00
C ALA A 705 -4.47 18.08 22.48
N SER A 706 -3.77 17.08 21.94
CA SER A 706 -3.58 16.91 20.50
C SER A 706 -4.92 16.76 19.77
N ILE A 707 -5.78 15.82 20.22
CA ILE A 707 -7.09 15.56 19.62
C ILE A 707 -7.94 16.83 19.56
N LYS A 708 -8.01 17.60 20.65
CA LYS A 708 -8.76 18.87 20.71
C LYS A 708 -8.32 19.88 19.65
N ILE A 709 -7.02 19.93 19.35
CA ILE A 709 -6.50 20.83 18.31
C ILE A 709 -6.87 20.28 16.93
N LEU A 710 -6.70 18.98 16.70
CA LEU A 710 -7.00 18.34 15.42
C LEU A 710 -8.49 18.42 15.07
N GLU A 711 -9.39 18.29 16.04
CA GLU A 711 -10.84 18.48 15.86
C GLU A 711 -11.16 19.87 15.28
N LYS A 712 -10.42 20.91 15.70
CA LYS A 712 -10.59 22.27 15.15
C LYS A 712 -10.07 22.40 13.73
N LEU A 713 -9.05 21.63 13.36
CA LEU A 713 -8.42 21.67 12.03
C LEU A 713 -9.18 20.83 10.99
N TYR A 714 -9.72 19.69 11.38
CA TYR A 714 -10.30 18.70 10.46
C TYR A 714 -11.81 18.48 10.61
N GLY A 715 -12.36 18.78 11.80
CA GLY A 715 -13.70 18.38 12.20
C GLY A 715 -13.74 17.00 12.88
N ASP A 716 -14.79 16.77 13.65
CA ASP A 716 -14.89 15.66 14.61
C ASP A 716 -14.96 14.26 13.97
N ASP A 717 -15.44 14.20 12.73
CA ASP A 717 -15.70 12.97 11.99
C ASP A 717 -14.56 12.57 11.04
N ASN A 718 -13.47 13.35 10.98
CA ASN A 718 -12.38 13.09 10.06
C ASN A 718 -11.60 11.84 10.46
N ILE A 719 -11.12 11.07 9.49
CA ILE A 719 -10.33 9.85 9.69
C ILE A 719 -9.08 10.06 10.56
N VAL A 720 -8.46 11.24 10.51
CA VAL A 720 -7.32 11.61 11.36
C VAL A 720 -7.71 11.54 12.84
N ILE A 721 -8.93 11.99 13.18
CA ILE A 721 -9.44 11.90 14.55
C ILE A 721 -9.63 10.44 14.95
N GLY A 722 -10.15 9.60 14.05
CA GLY A 722 -10.27 8.16 14.30
C GLY A 722 -8.92 7.52 14.67
N ASN A 723 -7.86 7.84 13.93
CA ASN A 723 -6.52 7.31 14.21
C ASN A 723 -5.95 7.78 15.56
N GLU A 724 -6.13 9.05 15.92
CA GLU A 724 -5.68 9.56 17.22
C GLU A 724 -6.51 9.00 18.38
N MET A 725 -7.81 8.78 18.16
CA MET A 725 -8.69 8.15 19.13
C MET A 725 -8.26 6.71 19.45
N VAL A 726 -7.68 5.97 18.48
CA VAL A 726 -7.12 4.63 18.73
C VAL A 726 -5.98 4.70 19.75
N LYS A 727 -5.10 5.69 19.66
CA LYS A 727 -4.02 5.90 20.66
C LYS A 727 -4.62 6.22 22.03
N LEU A 728 -5.60 7.12 22.09
CA LEU A 728 -6.27 7.46 23.34
C LEU A 728 -6.95 6.25 23.98
N ALA A 729 -7.71 5.47 23.21
CA ALA A 729 -8.39 4.27 23.69
C ALA A 729 -7.40 3.23 24.23
N SER A 730 -6.23 3.09 23.59
CA SER A 730 -5.15 2.22 24.05
C SER A 730 -4.63 2.65 25.43
N ILE A 731 -4.37 3.95 25.61
CA ILE A 731 -3.91 4.52 26.89
C ILE A 731 -4.99 4.34 27.99
N GLN A 732 -6.26 4.60 27.66
CA GLN A 732 -7.39 4.43 28.59
C GLN A 732 -7.57 2.98 29.02
N LEU A 733 -7.38 2.03 28.11
CA LEU A 733 -7.43 0.61 28.40
C LEU A 733 -6.31 0.21 29.37
N PHE A 734 -5.08 0.71 29.19
CA PHE A 734 -3.99 0.48 30.14
C PHE A 734 -4.23 1.12 31.51
N LEU A 735 -4.99 2.21 31.57
CA LEU A 735 -5.41 2.86 32.83
C LEU A 735 -6.62 2.19 33.50
N GLY A 736 -7.32 1.28 32.81
CA GLY A 736 -8.56 0.67 33.30
C GLY A 736 -9.75 1.63 33.37
N GLU A 737 -9.78 2.66 32.51
CA GLU A 737 -10.83 3.68 32.52
C GLU A 737 -12.09 3.25 31.79
N HIS A 738 -13.26 3.53 32.36
CA HIS A 738 -14.56 3.27 31.71
C HIS A 738 -14.81 4.16 30.48
N THR A 739 -14.15 5.32 30.38
CA THR A 739 -14.27 6.24 29.23
C THR A 739 -13.72 5.65 27.93
N VAL A 740 -13.02 4.51 27.98
CA VAL A 740 -12.59 3.77 26.78
C VAL A 740 -13.77 3.41 25.88
N GLU A 741 -14.96 3.18 26.45
CA GLU A 741 -16.14 2.81 25.68
C GLU A 741 -16.67 3.96 24.82
N GLU A 742 -16.59 5.20 25.32
CA GLU A 742 -16.90 6.40 24.51
C GLU A 742 -15.91 6.54 23.35
N SER A 743 -14.62 6.30 23.62
CA SER A 743 -13.59 6.31 22.60
C SER A 743 -13.82 5.22 21.54
N ARG A 744 -14.14 3.99 21.94
CA ARG A 744 -14.46 2.86 21.04
C ARG A 744 -15.64 3.17 20.14
N ASN A 745 -16.73 3.69 20.71
CA ASN A 745 -17.92 4.05 19.94
C ASN A 745 -17.61 5.13 18.90
N ARG A 746 -16.79 6.11 19.26
CA ARG A 746 -16.36 7.17 18.34
C ARG A 746 -15.44 6.65 17.23
N ILE A 747 -14.49 5.77 17.56
CA ILE A 747 -13.62 5.09 16.57
C ILE A 747 -14.47 4.29 15.58
N SER A 748 -15.41 3.48 16.10
CA SER A 748 -16.32 2.68 15.28
C SER A 748 -17.15 3.54 14.34
N LEU A 749 -17.70 4.67 14.82
CA LEU A 749 -18.46 5.60 13.99
C LEU A 749 -17.61 6.22 12.86
N VAL A 750 -16.41 6.70 13.18
CA VAL A 750 -15.50 7.31 12.20
C VAL A 750 -15.05 6.27 11.17
N PHE A 751 -14.62 5.08 11.59
CA PHE A 751 -14.10 4.07 10.67
C PHE A 751 -15.21 3.40 9.85
N SER A 752 -16.37 3.11 10.41
CA SER A 752 -17.50 2.57 9.64
C SER A 752 -17.97 3.54 8.55
N ARG A 753 -17.92 4.85 8.80
CA ARG A 753 -18.21 5.88 7.79
C ARG A 753 -17.24 5.85 6.60
N HIS A 754 -15.97 5.57 6.84
CA HIS A 754 -14.92 5.61 5.81
C HIS A 754 -14.70 4.25 5.12
N TYR A 755 -14.95 3.15 5.83
CA TYR A 755 -14.59 1.80 5.40
C TYR A 755 -15.77 0.83 5.34
N GLY A 756 -16.92 1.18 5.91
CA GLY A 756 -18.13 0.36 5.93
C GLY A 756 -17.93 -0.94 6.70
N SER A 757 -18.43 -2.05 6.15
CA SER A 757 -18.24 -3.39 6.73
C SER A 757 -16.79 -3.88 6.67
N HIS A 758 -15.90 -3.19 5.94
CA HIS A 758 -14.50 -3.60 5.78
C HIS A 758 -13.58 -3.17 6.93
N VAL A 759 -14.08 -2.48 7.96
CA VAL A 759 -13.28 -2.01 9.09
C VAL A 759 -12.42 -3.13 9.69
N ASP A 760 -13.00 -4.31 9.94
CA ASP A 760 -12.28 -5.43 10.56
C ASP A 760 -11.18 -6.00 9.66
N ALA A 761 -11.37 -5.95 8.33
CA ALA A 761 -10.36 -6.40 7.37
C ALA A 761 -9.19 -5.42 7.23
N ILE A 762 -9.45 -4.13 7.43
CA ILE A 762 -8.45 -3.05 7.35
C ILE A 762 -7.70 -2.91 8.67
N PHE A 763 -8.40 -3.04 9.79
CA PHE A 763 -7.87 -2.87 11.13
C PHE A 763 -8.06 -4.11 12.01
N PRO A 764 -7.53 -5.28 11.60
CA PRO A 764 -7.73 -6.52 12.35
C PRO A 764 -7.16 -6.44 13.77
N HIS A 765 -6.15 -5.58 13.98
CA HIS A 765 -5.55 -5.34 15.29
C HIS A 765 -6.52 -4.69 16.27
N LEU A 766 -7.47 -3.86 15.84
CA LEU A 766 -8.37 -3.16 16.77
C LEU A 766 -9.32 -4.10 17.53
N GLN A 767 -9.35 -5.39 17.19
CA GLN A 767 -10.04 -6.40 18.00
C GLN A 767 -9.53 -6.46 19.45
N PHE A 768 -8.26 -6.12 19.72
CA PHE A 768 -7.78 -6.08 21.12
C PHE A 768 -8.48 -4.98 21.91
N LEU A 769 -8.88 -3.88 21.26
CA LEU A 769 -9.64 -2.82 21.92
C LEU A 769 -10.98 -3.36 22.40
N ASN A 770 -11.54 -4.43 21.82
CA ASN A 770 -12.81 -5.01 22.26
C ASN A 770 -12.69 -5.93 23.49
N ARG A 771 -11.50 -6.06 24.09
CA ARG A 771 -11.33 -6.81 25.34
C ARG A 771 -12.06 -6.09 26.48
N SER A 772 -12.76 -6.87 27.32
CA SER A 772 -13.38 -6.36 28.55
C SER A 772 -12.30 -5.81 29.48
N VAL A 773 -12.56 -4.62 30.04
CA VAL A 773 -11.75 -3.99 31.10
C VAL A 773 -11.85 -4.81 32.38
#